data_AF-A0A401MKF5-F1
#
_entry.id   AF-A0A401MKF5-F1
#
_cell.length_a   1.000
_cell.length_b   1.000
_cell.length_c   1.000
_cell.angle_alpha   90.00
_cell.angle_beta   90.00
_cell.angle_gamma   90.00
#
_symmetry.space_group_name_H-M   'P 1'
#
loop_
_entity.id
_entity.type
_entity.pdbx_description
1 polymer ?
#
loop_
_entity_poly.entity_id
_entity_poly.type
_entity_poly.pdbx_seq_one_letter_code
_entity_poly.pdbx_strand_id
1 'polypeptide(L)'
;MSLSLAGAAISVLGVPRTASALPGPVSKVTSSFFDVSIDQATGGVYQLSNPQDGLGTNYVMNPDIHGAFNINDSRWVGDMVFNVKKGAATVGTPIVTSLSDDIRKVTSVTGGVQVAYEGTAAHANGIRNFSLFQTYTLAGTGGDKLVWTIRLKNTSTERLEFQDLGFALLMNAWWNGGDQKGIYEQNVGRHSFVGKDGSYIYWQRPNGTGPFLMMVPNSGTSLEFKNKARYGEGPFAEADPSWEGVVEYFIHSKNICVERAAKTAKYLPATSLVLDPGAEKTYSFTFRWAANYADMRNVLYDAGVVDAISLPGMVISQDTKATLAVRAQGGIQQVTGESGKNITVTSKGTRNGYTLYDLTFPVLGVNYVTVTYGGGKQSVLQYHSIKPVEELVATHATFLATKQQAKTTRGYNGAYLQWDMSRNKLITWDDYPGGGWKEWMAGGSDDLGLAPAVFLSEKNIATPSQSEVTSLDYYIEKFLLGYLQSKTSNGVRTYQVYRWYDGQDGTPKDQGVWRAYNYVHIANTYLNMYKIAKRYTQITTRLGANEYLLMAFKTLEAMYTKIPQPTPIGDAAHDLGLMGELLYPDIIARLKDEGLTAEAQLLEGFVQGKRDKIFAQEYPFASEMSIDTTGFEACYTLAKMYGNTALADKVTRASLAARGMQPLWYFYGSDNRHMGESWWNLGYETQLGAWQQQDYLFSYASTNGAEFDEMMRSTYGAYVAGWANINAGQISGDAANIGAASWQFQSEKGTSNYGHIANLDGWWAWSGEADLGFWGGLKTAAVNVVEDRVVGLYAYGGDVVLQNNAYVVTPKDGVRQRLALYNKGKFALEVDRAKYARAQVSTDLRDIQITVQSVVTGSYTPEFTLRNLPAGNYQVSVNGGTPRSVASDGKLVVVKLTQSLTGNGHVVRLLAA
;
A
#
# COMPACT_ATOMS: atom_id res chain seq x y z
N MET A 1 1.82 -14.19 39.62
CA MET A 1 1.89 -15.62 39.21
C MET A 1 2.97 -15.73 38.15
N SER A 2 3.90 -16.66 38.36
CA SER A 2 5.21 -16.80 37.71
C SER A 2 5.15 -17.05 36.20
N LEU A 3 5.74 -16.15 35.41
CA LEU A 3 6.05 -16.37 33.98
C LEU A 3 7.27 -17.31 33.88
N SER A 4 7.09 -18.47 33.25
CA SER A 4 8.17 -19.37 32.86
C SER A 4 8.80 -18.92 31.54
N LEU A 5 10.12 -18.73 31.56
CA LEU A 5 10.98 -18.57 30.39
C LEU A 5 10.88 -19.79 29.46
N ALA A 6 10.65 -19.54 28.16
CA ALA A 6 11.19 -20.29 27.03
C ALA A 6 10.88 -19.54 25.72
N GLY A 7 11.61 -18.45 25.47
CA GLY A 7 11.82 -17.95 24.12
C GLY A 7 12.98 -18.70 23.50
N ALA A 8 12.77 -19.31 22.34
CA ALA A 8 13.83 -19.94 21.57
C ALA A 8 13.79 -19.52 20.10
N ALA A 9 13.58 -18.22 19.85
CA ALA A 9 14.40 -17.57 18.85
C ALA A 9 15.81 -17.55 19.43
N ILE A 10 16.76 -18.25 18.80
CA ILE A 10 18.16 -18.32 19.28
C ILE A 10 18.69 -16.89 19.42
N SER A 11 18.73 -16.37 20.64
CA SER A 11 19.48 -15.18 21.03
C SER A 11 20.67 -15.65 21.85
N VAL A 12 21.69 -16.18 21.19
CA VAL A 12 23.03 -16.12 21.77
C VAL A 12 23.46 -14.66 21.62
N LEU A 13 23.84 -13.99 22.71
CA LEU A 13 24.49 -12.68 22.64
C LEU A 13 25.56 -12.75 21.55
N GLY A 14 25.35 -12.06 20.44
CA GLY A 14 26.22 -12.16 19.27
C GLY A 14 27.62 -11.74 19.66
N VAL A 15 28.53 -12.69 19.81
CA VAL A 15 29.94 -12.38 20.01
C VAL A 15 30.44 -11.86 18.67
N PRO A 16 30.94 -10.60 18.59
CA PRO A 16 31.51 -10.08 17.37
C PRO A 16 32.64 -11.00 16.89
N ARG A 17 32.73 -11.25 15.59
CA ARG A 17 33.95 -11.86 15.04
C ARG A 17 35.09 -10.85 15.18
N THR A 18 36.24 -11.27 15.68
CA THR A 18 37.43 -10.40 15.74
C THR A 18 37.72 -9.89 14.34
N ALA A 19 37.79 -8.56 14.18
CA ALA A 19 37.87 -7.90 12.88
C ALA A 19 39.06 -8.42 12.07
N SER A 20 38.79 -9.09 10.94
CA SER A 20 39.72 -9.13 9.81
C SER A 20 39.18 -8.19 8.74
N ALA A 21 39.92 -7.11 8.50
CA ALA A 21 39.77 -6.27 7.34
C ALA A 21 40.16 -7.05 6.06
N LEU A 22 39.45 -6.74 4.96
CA LEU A 22 39.46 -7.34 3.61
C LEU A 22 38.51 -8.54 3.43
N PRO A 23 37.79 -8.65 2.30
CA PRO A 23 37.02 -9.85 1.99
C PRO A 23 37.98 -11.04 2.01
N GLY A 24 37.59 -12.10 2.73
CA GLY A 24 38.24 -13.40 2.61
C GLY A 24 38.20 -13.88 1.16
N PRO A 25 38.96 -14.94 0.81
CA PRO A 25 38.87 -15.50 -0.53
C PRO A 25 37.40 -15.82 -0.85
N VAL A 26 36.92 -15.34 -2.00
CA VAL A 26 35.58 -15.63 -2.50
C VAL A 26 35.64 -16.67 -3.62
N SER A 27 34.62 -17.51 -3.72
CA SER A 27 34.42 -18.38 -4.87
C SER A 27 33.34 -17.78 -5.77
N LYS A 28 33.65 -17.61 -7.05
CA LYS A 28 32.79 -16.87 -7.98
C LYS A 28 31.95 -17.78 -8.87
N VAL A 29 30.74 -17.30 -9.18
CA VAL A 29 29.83 -17.86 -10.17
C VAL A 29 29.37 -16.70 -11.06
N THR A 30 29.83 -16.65 -12.31
CA THR A 30 29.64 -15.47 -13.19
C THR A 30 29.08 -15.83 -14.56
N SER A 31 28.21 -14.97 -15.08
CA SER A 31 27.70 -14.96 -16.46
C SER A 31 27.52 -13.51 -16.91
N SER A 32 26.94 -13.29 -18.10
CA SER A 32 26.53 -11.95 -18.51
C SER A 32 25.34 -11.39 -17.71
N PHE A 33 24.67 -12.23 -16.91
CA PHE A 33 23.47 -11.87 -16.13
C PHE A 33 23.71 -11.89 -14.62
N PHE A 34 24.68 -12.67 -14.14
CA PHE A 34 24.94 -12.84 -12.73
C PHE A 34 26.43 -12.62 -12.42
N ASP A 35 26.72 -11.78 -11.45
CA ASP A 35 27.99 -11.78 -10.72
C ASP A 35 27.69 -12.16 -9.27
N VAL A 36 28.04 -13.40 -8.92
CA VAL A 36 27.81 -13.99 -7.62
C VAL A 36 29.13 -14.39 -7.00
N SER A 37 29.36 -13.96 -5.76
CA SER A 37 30.52 -14.34 -4.98
C SER A 37 30.08 -14.98 -3.67
N ILE A 38 30.58 -16.18 -3.36
CA ILE A 38 30.37 -16.86 -2.09
C ILE A 38 31.62 -16.66 -1.24
N ASP A 39 31.46 -16.07 -0.06
CA ASP A 39 32.58 -15.91 0.86
C ASP A 39 32.97 -17.27 1.46
N GLN A 40 34.25 -17.64 1.34
CA GLN A 40 34.72 -18.94 1.83
C GLN A 40 34.71 -19.03 3.36
N ALA A 41 34.81 -17.90 4.07
CA ALA A 41 34.80 -17.88 5.52
C ALA A 41 33.37 -18.06 6.09
N THR A 42 32.38 -17.33 5.56
CA THR A 42 30.99 -17.39 6.03
C THR A 42 30.14 -18.43 5.30
N GLY A 43 30.53 -18.88 4.10
CA GLY A 43 29.68 -19.70 3.23
C GLY A 43 28.46 -18.97 2.67
N GLY A 44 28.28 -17.69 3.03
CA GLY A 44 27.18 -16.85 2.57
C GLY A 44 27.47 -16.22 1.21
N VAL A 45 26.40 -15.87 0.50
CA VAL A 45 26.48 -15.06 -0.72
C VAL A 45 26.89 -13.64 -0.33
N TYR A 46 28.10 -13.25 -0.72
CA TYR A 46 28.71 -11.95 -0.42
C TYR A 46 28.34 -10.88 -1.47
N GLN A 47 28.16 -11.32 -2.71
CA GLN A 47 27.73 -10.49 -3.83
C GLN A 47 26.69 -11.24 -4.66
N LEU A 48 25.61 -10.55 -5.02
CA LEU A 48 24.60 -10.99 -5.97
C LEU A 48 24.12 -9.75 -6.75
N SER A 49 24.63 -9.62 -7.97
CA SER A 49 24.40 -8.43 -8.79
C SER A 49 24.21 -8.81 -10.25
N ASN A 50 23.60 -7.92 -11.02
CA ASN A 50 23.50 -8.04 -12.47
C ASN A 50 24.60 -7.20 -13.12
N PRO A 51 25.55 -7.79 -13.87
CA PRO A 51 26.62 -7.04 -14.53
C PRO A 51 26.14 -6.00 -15.55
N GLN A 52 24.88 -6.09 -15.99
CA GLN A 52 24.26 -5.16 -16.94
C GLN A 52 23.48 -4.03 -16.25
N ASP A 53 23.35 -4.07 -14.92
CA ASP A 53 22.66 -3.03 -14.16
C ASP A 53 23.53 -1.77 -14.06
N GLY A 54 23.06 -0.68 -14.66
CA GLY A 54 23.78 0.60 -14.68
C GLY A 54 23.97 1.23 -13.29
N LEU A 55 23.21 0.80 -12.29
CA LEU A 55 23.37 1.23 -10.90
C LEU A 55 24.34 0.37 -10.09
N GLY A 56 24.77 -0.79 -10.63
CA GLY A 56 25.75 -1.66 -9.98
C GLY A 56 25.32 -2.19 -8.61
N THR A 57 24.02 -2.32 -8.36
CA THR A 57 23.50 -2.67 -7.04
C THR A 57 23.89 -4.09 -6.63
N ASN A 58 24.45 -4.24 -5.43
CA ASN A 58 24.54 -5.53 -4.75
C ASN A 58 23.23 -5.79 -3.98
N TYR A 59 22.50 -6.84 -4.34
CA TYR A 59 21.18 -7.11 -3.78
C TYR A 59 21.24 -7.76 -2.39
N VAL A 60 22.40 -8.30 -2.00
CA VAL A 60 22.60 -8.95 -0.70
C VAL A 60 23.40 -8.06 0.24
N MET A 61 23.08 -8.16 1.53
CA MET A 61 23.89 -7.53 2.56
C MET A 61 25.16 -8.35 2.78
N ASN A 62 26.25 -7.68 3.17
CA ASN A 62 27.52 -8.31 3.51
C ASN A 62 28.21 -7.50 4.63
N PRO A 63 29.34 -7.99 5.19
CA PRO A 63 30.08 -7.29 6.22
C PRO A 63 30.53 -5.86 5.86
N ASP A 64 30.72 -5.56 4.58
CA ASP A 64 31.15 -4.24 4.11
C ASP A 64 29.98 -3.24 4.10
N ILE A 65 28.77 -3.71 3.77
CA ILE A 65 27.54 -2.92 3.78
C ILE A 65 27.06 -2.67 5.22
N HIS A 66 27.02 -3.71 6.04
CA HIS A 66 26.58 -3.58 7.44
C HIS A 66 27.31 -4.56 8.37
N GLY A 67 28.50 -4.18 8.82
CA GLY A 67 29.37 -5.02 9.63
C GLY A 67 28.79 -5.48 10.97
N ALA A 68 27.77 -4.81 11.52
CA ALA A 68 27.14 -5.21 12.79
C ALA A 68 26.45 -6.59 12.71
N PHE A 69 26.10 -7.04 11.50
CA PHE A 69 25.54 -8.36 11.26
C PHE A 69 26.60 -9.45 11.06
N ASN A 70 27.88 -9.10 11.06
CA ASN A 70 29.00 -10.05 11.00
C ASN A 70 29.33 -10.66 12.37
N ILE A 71 28.42 -11.51 12.83
CA ILE A 71 28.52 -12.26 14.08
C ILE A 71 28.65 -13.77 13.81
N ASN A 72 29.02 -14.55 14.83
CA ASN A 72 29.12 -16.01 14.69
C ASN A 72 27.80 -16.67 14.29
N ASP A 73 26.68 -16.17 14.82
CA ASP A 73 25.33 -16.60 14.45
C ASP A 73 24.79 -15.78 13.27
N SER A 74 25.54 -15.70 12.17
CA SER A 74 25.13 -14.93 10.98
C SER A 74 23.84 -15.46 10.34
N ARG A 75 23.21 -14.62 9.53
CA ARG A 75 22.02 -14.93 8.72
C ARG A 75 22.23 -14.53 7.25
N TRP A 76 23.46 -14.65 6.74
CA TRP A 76 23.78 -14.25 5.36
C TRP A 76 22.91 -15.03 4.37
N VAL A 77 22.70 -14.49 3.17
CA VAL A 77 21.98 -15.24 2.13
C VAL A 77 22.69 -16.57 1.88
N GLY A 78 21.96 -17.68 2.01
CA GLY A 78 22.50 -19.03 1.99
C GLY A 78 22.62 -19.70 3.36
N ASP A 79 22.54 -18.95 4.47
CA ASP A 79 22.41 -19.54 5.80
C ASP A 79 21.04 -20.22 5.95
N MET A 80 21.05 -21.44 6.50
CA MET A 80 19.85 -22.24 6.73
C MET A 80 19.60 -22.42 8.23
N VAL A 81 18.32 -22.42 8.59
CA VAL A 81 17.83 -22.64 9.96
C VAL A 81 16.98 -23.92 10.00
N PHE A 82 17.17 -24.70 11.05
CA PHE A 82 16.48 -25.98 11.23
C PHE A 82 16.01 -26.16 12.68
N ASN A 83 15.01 -27.02 12.84
CA ASN A 83 14.71 -27.65 14.13
C ASN A 83 14.61 -29.16 13.89
N VAL A 84 15.52 -29.93 14.47
CA VAL A 84 15.71 -31.36 14.12
C VAL A 84 15.54 -32.25 15.34
N LYS A 85 14.62 -33.22 15.22
CA LYS A 85 14.37 -34.26 16.21
C LYS A 85 15.01 -35.57 15.75
N LYS A 86 15.78 -36.22 16.63
CA LYS A 86 16.46 -37.50 16.37
C LYS A 86 15.82 -38.64 17.16
N GLY A 87 15.51 -39.74 16.48
CA GLY A 87 14.96 -40.94 17.11
C GLY A 87 13.74 -40.66 17.97
N ALA A 88 13.78 -41.13 19.22
CA ALA A 88 12.70 -40.96 20.19
C ALA A 88 12.71 -39.62 20.96
N ALA A 89 13.61 -38.67 20.62
CA ALA A 89 13.69 -37.38 21.33
C ALA A 89 12.33 -36.66 21.35
N THR A 90 11.97 -36.05 22.47
CA THR A 90 10.67 -35.35 22.60
C THR A 90 10.72 -33.89 22.17
N VAL A 91 11.92 -33.31 22.09
CA VAL A 91 12.18 -31.92 21.70
C VAL A 91 13.19 -31.91 20.55
N GLY A 92 12.95 -31.06 19.54
CA GLY A 92 13.90 -30.85 18.45
C GLY A 92 15.01 -29.88 18.84
N THR A 93 16.20 -30.06 18.27
CA THR A 93 17.35 -29.19 18.47
C THR A 93 17.37 -28.11 17.39
N PRO A 94 17.41 -26.82 17.76
CA PRO A 94 17.54 -25.75 16.79
C PRO A 94 18.98 -25.73 16.25
N ILE A 95 19.12 -25.68 14.93
CA ILE A 95 20.40 -25.75 14.22
C ILE A 95 20.48 -24.62 13.20
N VAL A 96 21.67 -24.03 13.07
CA VAL A 96 21.97 -23.02 12.05
C VAL A 96 23.35 -23.24 11.43
N THR A 97 23.45 -23.02 10.13
CA THR A 97 24.68 -23.29 9.35
C THR A 97 25.85 -22.39 9.72
N SER A 98 25.58 -21.17 10.17
CA SER A 98 26.60 -20.18 10.54
C SER A 98 27.47 -20.66 11.72
N LEU A 99 26.89 -21.45 12.64
CA LEU A 99 27.54 -22.09 13.80
C LEU A 99 28.20 -23.45 13.47
N SER A 100 28.53 -23.69 12.19
CA SER A 100 29.17 -24.93 11.71
C SER A 100 30.38 -24.61 10.82
N ASP A 101 31.12 -23.56 11.19
CA ASP A 101 32.29 -23.08 10.47
C ASP A 101 33.45 -24.08 10.48
N ASP A 102 33.63 -24.83 11.57
CA ASP A 102 34.65 -25.86 11.75
C ASP A 102 34.56 -27.04 10.77
N ILE A 103 33.36 -27.32 10.24
CA ILE A 103 33.10 -28.40 9.27
C ILE A 103 32.66 -27.89 7.89
N ARG A 104 32.65 -26.57 7.69
CA ARG A 104 32.24 -25.94 6.43
C ARG A 104 33.34 -26.06 5.39
N LYS A 105 32.94 -26.38 4.16
CA LYS A 105 33.84 -26.36 3.01
C LYS A 105 33.18 -25.66 1.83
N VAL A 106 33.84 -24.62 1.33
CA VAL A 106 33.43 -23.92 0.09
C VAL A 106 34.36 -24.34 -1.04
N THR A 107 33.79 -24.92 -2.10
CA THR A 107 34.55 -25.43 -3.26
C THR A 107 33.90 -25.01 -4.56
N SER A 108 34.73 -24.67 -5.55
CA SER A 108 34.25 -24.55 -6.93
C SER A 108 33.86 -25.94 -7.46
N VAL A 109 32.74 -26.01 -8.15
CA VAL A 109 32.25 -27.21 -8.86
C VAL A 109 31.99 -26.85 -10.31
N THR A 110 31.77 -27.84 -11.17
CA THR A 110 31.44 -27.59 -12.57
C THR A 110 30.21 -26.67 -12.68
N GLY A 111 30.39 -25.48 -13.27
CA GLY A 111 29.32 -24.51 -13.47
C GLY A 111 28.83 -23.78 -12.21
N GLY A 112 29.54 -23.87 -11.08
CA GLY A 112 29.06 -23.27 -9.84
C GLY A 112 29.99 -23.35 -8.63
N VAL A 113 29.42 -23.08 -7.47
CA VAL A 113 30.08 -23.18 -6.16
C VAL A 113 29.24 -24.03 -5.22
N GLN A 114 29.89 -24.88 -4.44
CA GLN A 114 29.29 -25.71 -3.42
C GLN A 114 29.74 -25.28 -2.03
N VAL A 115 28.81 -25.19 -1.09
CA VAL A 115 29.03 -25.05 0.34
C VAL A 115 28.56 -26.34 1.01
N ALA A 116 29.49 -27.12 1.55
CA ALA A 116 29.25 -28.40 2.17
C ALA A 116 29.46 -28.34 3.69
N TYR A 117 28.61 -29.06 4.42
CA TYR A 117 28.72 -29.28 5.85
C TYR A 117 28.65 -30.79 6.09
N GLU A 118 29.79 -31.39 6.40
CA GLU A 118 29.94 -32.82 6.59
C GLU A 118 30.60 -33.10 7.94
N GLY A 119 29.99 -33.98 8.74
CA GLY A 119 30.51 -34.34 10.06
C GLY A 119 29.63 -33.83 11.20
N THR A 120 30.25 -33.50 12.33
CA THR A 120 29.57 -33.00 13.54
C THR A 120 30.27 -31.72 13.98
N ALA A 121 29.56 -30.59 13.88
CA ALA A 121 30.07 -29.31 14.31
C ALA A 121 30.36 -29.29 15.81
N ALA A 122 31.42 -28.59 16.21
CA ALA A 122 31.79 -28.41 17.61
C ALA A 122 30.69 -27.67 18.40
N HIS A 123 30.03 -26.68 17.79
CA HIS A 123 28.95 -25.93 18.44
C HIS A 123 27.67 -26.76 18.55
N ALA A 124 27.01 -26.73 19.71
CA ALA A 124 25.81 -27.54 20.01
C ALA A 124 24.66 -27.32 19.01
N ASN A 125 24.50 -26.08 18.54
CA ASN A 125 23.49 -25.68 17.55
C ASN A 125 24.03 -25.66 16.10
N GLY A 126 25.18 -26.28 15.85
CA GLY A 126 25.71 -26.52 14.50
C GLY A 126 25.22 -27.85 13.92
N ILE A 127 25.45 -28.05 12.62
CA ILE A 127 25.08 -29.24 11.84
C ILE A 127 25.67 -30.49 12.50
N ARG A 128 24.80 -31.48 12.73
CA ARG A 128 25.13 -32.77 13.34
C ARG A 128 24.09 -33.80 12.94
N ASN A 129 24.51 -35.07 12.83
CA ASN A 129 23.65 -36.21 12.45
C ASN A 129 23.12 -36.20 11.00
N PHE A 130 23.32 -35.13 10.23
CA PHE A 130 23.03 -35.06 8.81
C PHE A 130 24.13 -34.26 8.11
N SER A 131 24.28 -34.46 6.81
CA SER A 131 25.10 -33.59 5.96
C SER A 131 24.21 -32.65 5.14
N LEU A 132 24.69 -31.44 4.92
CA LEU A 132 24.04 -30.44 4.08
C LEU A 132 24.98 -30.06 2.93
N PHE A 133 24.46 -30.09 1.72
CA PHE A 133 25.15 -29.57 0.54
C PHE A 133 24.30 -28.48 -0.10
N GLN A 134 24.85 -27.28 -0.20
CA GLN A 134 24.27 -26.17 -0.93
C GLN A 134 25.08 -25.93 -2.19
N THR A 135 24.44 -25.89 -3.36
CA THR A 135 25.14 -25.61 -4.62
C THR A 135 24.47 -24.47 -5.36
N TYR A 136 25.27 -23.50 -5.80
CA TYR A 136 24.88 -22.37 -6.62
C TYR A 136 25.44 -22.57 -8.02
N THR A 137 24.58 -22.85 -8.99
CA THR A 137 24.99 -23.16 -10.38
C THR A 137 24.29 -22.25 -11.37
N LEU A 138 24.98 -21.92 -12.46
CA LEU A 138 24.36 -21.22 -13.58
C LEU A 138 23.68 -22.22 -14.51
N ALA A 139 22.49 -21.86 -14.94
CA ALA A 139 21.69 -22.62 -15.89
C ALA A 139 20.98 -21.65 -16.85
N GLY A 140 20.22 -22.22 -17.79
CA GLY A 140 19.51 -21.44 -18.80
C GLY A 140 20.42 -20.91 -19.90
N THR A 141 19.86 -20.10 -20.78
CA THR A 141 20.55 -19.64 -21.99
C THR A 141 21.52 -18.53 -21.63
N GLY A 142 22.81 -18.75 -21.84
CA GLY A 142 23.85 -17.78 -21.45
C GLY A 142 24.03 -17.62 -19.94
N GLY A 143 23.50 -18.55 -19.13
CA GLY A 143 23.58 -18.46 -17.67
C GLY A 143 22.64 -17.40 -17.08
N ASP A 144 21.42 -17.27 -17.61
CA ASP A 144 20.39 -16.33 -17.17
C ASP A 144 19.60 -16.80 -15.93
N LYS A 145 19.94 -17.97 -15.38
CA LYS A 145 19.34 -18.53 -14.16
C LYS A 145 20.43 -18.92 -13.18
N LEU A 146 20.28 -18.51 -11.92
CA LEU A 146 21.10 -18.99 -10.81
C LEU A 146 20.27 -19.99 -10.00
N VAL A 147 20.65 -21.26 -10.00
CA VAL A 147 19.95 -22.32 -9.29
C VAL A 147 20.64 -22.59 -7.97
N TRP A 148 19.91 -22.41 -6.88
CA TRP A 148 20.33 -22.77 -5.52
C TRP A 148 19.70 -24.12 -5.13
N THR A 149 20.54 -25.14 -4.97
CA THR A 149 20.12 -26.50 -4.61
C THR A 149 20.57 -26.84 -3.21
N ILE A 150 19.65 -27.40 -2.42
CA ILE A 150 19.83 -27.78 -1.02
C ILE A 150 19.61 -29.29 -0.93
N ARG A 151 20.65 -30.06 -0.58
CA ARG A 151 20.56 -31.50 -0.37
C ARG A 151 20.88 -31.86 1.07
N LEU A 152 19.92 -32.51 1.72
CA LEU A 152 20.05 -33.08 3.05
C LEU A 152 20.23 -34.60 2.95
N LYS A 153 21.10 -35.15 3.78
CA LYS A 153 21.26 -36.59 3.97
C LYS A 153 21.31 -36.93 5.45
N ASN A 154 20.48 -37.86 5.90
CA ASN A 154 20.60 -38.41 7.25
C ASN A 154 21.85 -39.29 7.35
N THR A 155 22.86 -38.84 8.11
CA THR A 155 24.11 -39.56 8.33
C THR A 155 24.14 -40.30 9.68
N SER A 156 23.05 -40.23 10.44
CA SER A 156 22.89 -40.97 11.68
C SER A 156 22.31 -42.36 11.48
N THR A 157 22.43 -43.19 12.51
CA THR A 157 21.82 -44.53 12.56
C THR A 157 20.34 -44.51 12.96
N GLU A 158 19.78 -43.33 13.25
CA GLU A 158 18.40 -43.16 13.69
C GLU A 158 17.63 -42.27 12.72
N ARG A 159 16.30 -42.33 12.77
CA ARG A 159 15.43 -41.45 11.99
C ARG A 159 15.60 -39.99 12.43
N LEU A 160 15.60 -39.07 11.48
CA LEU A 160 15.55 -37.63 11.72
C LEU A 160 14.22 -37.05 11.24
N GLU A 161 13.59 -36.22 12.07
CA GLU A 161 12.48 -35.35 11.68
C GLU A 161 12.97 -33.90 11.69
N PHE A 162 13.01 -33.27 10.52
CA PHE A 162 13.21 -31.84 10.36
C PHE A 162 11.86 -31.17 10.55
N GLN A 163 11.60 -30.74 11.77
CA GLN A 163 10.37 -30.05 12.15
C GLN A 163 10.32 -28.68 11.49
N ASP A 164 11.45 -27.97 11.48
CA ASP A 164 11.65 -26.75 10.71
C ASP A 164 12.80 -26.93 9.71
N LEU A 165 12.61 -26.41 8.52
CA LEU A 165 13.61 -26.27 7.46
C LEU A 165 13.34 -24.94 6.77
N GLY A 166 14.17 -23.95 7.09
CA GLY A 166 14.06 -22.60 6.57
C GLY A 166 15.40 -21.96 6.23
N PHE A 167 15.34 -20.73 5.77
CA PHE A 167 16.51 -19.95 5.36
C PHE A 167 16.24 -18.46 5.56
N ALA A 168 17.31 -17.72 5.85
CA ALA A 168 17.28 -16.27 5.96
C ALA A 168 17.72 -15.63 4.64
N LEU A 169 17.05 -14.52 4.28
CA LEU A 169 17.42 -13.72 3.12
C LEU A 169 17.81 -12.31 3.58
N LEU A 170 19.06 -12.17 4.01
CA LEU A 170 19.62 -10.89 4.46
C LEU A 170 20.03 -10.03 3.26
N MET A 171 19.03 -9.34 2.70
CA MET A 171 19.16 -8.50 1.51
C MET A 171 19.64 -7.09 1.85
N ASN A 172 20.15 -6.36 0.87
CA ASN A 172 20.65 -5.00 1.04
C ASN A 172 19.51 -3.98 1.28
N ALA A 173 18.91 -4.01 2.47
CA ALA A 173 17.70 -3.25 2.82
C ALA A 173 17.86 -2.44 4.12
N TRP A 174 19.09 -2.00 4.44
CA TRP A 174 19.34 -1.05 5.53
C TRP A 174 19.18 0.38 5.02
N TRP A 175 18.09 1.05 5.42
CA TRP A 175 17.70 2.36 4.91
C TRP A 175 18.33 3.47 5.76
N ASN A 176 19.37 4.13 5.23
CA ASN A 176 19.99 5.28 5.89
C ASN A 176 19.26 6.58 5.50
N GLY A 177 18.40 7.12 6.37
CA GLY A 177 17.61 8.33 6.08
C GLY A 177 18.43 9.56 5.66
N GLY A 178 19.71 9.63 6.05
CA GLY A 178 20.64 10.68 5.63
C GLY A 178 21.21 10.53 4.21
N ASP A 179 20.96 9.39 3.53
CA ASP A 179 21.45 9.09 2.18
C ASP A 179 20.29 8.59 1.30
N GLN A 180 19.47 9.53 0.84
CA GLN A 180 18.35 9.24 -0.06
C GLN A 180 18.82 8.60 -1.37
N LYS A 181 19.98 8.98 -1.91
CA LYS A 181 20.50 8.38 -3.13
C LYS A 181 20.84 6.91 -2.92
N GLY A 182 21.54 6.57 -1.85
CA GLY A 182 21.82 5.18 -1.47
C GLY A 182 20.54 4.36 -1.29
N ILE A 183 19.54 4.92 -0.61
CA ILE A 183 18.21 4.31 -0.46
C ILE A 183 17.58 3.98 -1.82
N TYR A 184 17.49 4.97 -2.72
CA TYR A 184 16.75 4.81 -3.97
C TYR A 184 17.52 4.05 -5.05
N GLU A 185 18.86 4.02 -5.01
CA GLU A 185 19.70 3.44 -6.07
C GLU A 185 20.48 2.19 -5.67
N GLN A 186 20.70 1.94 -4.36
CA GLN A 186 21.54 0.84 -3.89
C GLN A 186 20.82 -0.12 -2.93
N ASN A 187 19.78 0.32 -2.23
CA ASN A 187 18.98 -0.58 -1.40
C ASN A 187 17.83 -1.22 -2.18
N VAL A 188 17.34 -2.36 -1.69
CA VAL A 188 16.23 -3.10 -2.30
C VAL A 188 15.12 -3.41 -1.29
N GLY A 189 13.88 -3.15 -1.68
CA GLY A 189 12.67 -3.54 -0.97
C GLY A 189 12.22 -4.95 -1.37
N ARG A 190 11.72 -5.70 -0.40
CA ARG A 190 11.27 -7.09 -0.55
C ARG A 190 9.77 -7.16 -0.80
N HIS A 191 9.37 -8.05 -1.69
CA HIS A 191 7.98 -8.39 -1.97
C HIS A 191 7.83 -9.92 -2.04
N SER A 192 7.05 -10.52 -1.14
CA SER A 192 6.97 -11.97 -0.94
C SER A 192 5.55 -12.52 -1.00
N PHE A 193 5.39 -13.63 -1.72
CA PHE A 193 4.18 -14.44 -1.73
C PHE A 193 4.51 -15.87 -1.28
N VAL A 194 3.95 -16.28 -0.14
CA VAL A 194 4.10 -17.64 0.41
C VAL A 194 2.81 -18.41 0.13
N GLY A 195 2.76 -19.11 -1.00
CA GLY A 195 1.56 -19.75 -1.52
C GLY A 195 1.79 -21.21 -1.89
N LYS A 196 2.47 -22.01 -1.07
CA LYS A 196 2.88 -23.40 -1.40
C LYS A 196 3.81 -23.46 -2.62
N ASP A 197 3.49 -24.27 -3.63
CA ASP A 197 4.28 -24.41 -4.87
C ASP A 197 4.25 -23.10 -5.68
N GLY A 198 3.18 -22.31 -5.53
CA GLY A 198 3.01 -21.02 -6.21
C GLY A 198 3.84 -19.87 -5.63
N SER A 199 4.67 -20.13 -4.62
CA SER A 199 5.40 -19.09 -3.91
C SER A 199 6.42 -18.38 -4.80
N TYR A 200 6.68 -17.11 -4.52
CA TYR A 200 7.78 -16.36 -5.11
C TYR A 200 8.17 -15.18 -4.23
N ILE A 201 9.40 -14.71 -4.37
CA ILE A 201 9.88 -13.50 -3.71
C ILE A 201 10.58 -12.65 -4.77
N TYR A 202 10.43 -11.33 -4.70
CA TYR A 202 11.19 -10.43 -5.54
C TYR A 202 11.71 -9.23 -4.78
N TRP A 203 12.80 -8.67 -5.29
CA TRP A 203 13.45 -7.48 -4.76
C TRP A 203 13.65 -6.45 -5.85
N GLN A 204 13.34 -5.21 -5.51
CA GLN A 204 13.49 -4.07 -6.39
C GLN A 204 13.93 -2.85 -5.60
N ARG A 205 14.60 -1.91 -6.26
CA ARG A 205 14.91 -0.61 -5.67
C ARG A 205 13.64 0.22 -5.45
N PRO A 206 13.60 1.11 -4.45
CA PRO A 206 12.48 2.03 -4.26
C PRO A 206 12.28 3.01 -5.40
N ASN A 207 13.28 3.21 -6.28
CA ASN A 207 13.10 4.04 -7.47
C ASN A 207 12.27 3.35 -8.57
N GLY A 208 11.91 2.07 -8.40
CA GLY A 208 11.13 1.27 -9.34
C GLY A 208 11.83 0.91 -10.64
N THR A 209 13.11 1.25 -10.78
CA THR A 209 13.90 0.97 -12.00
C THR A 209 14.51 -0.43 -11.90
N GLY A 210 14.21 -1.26 -12.89
CA GLY A 210 14.77 -2.62 -12.99
C GLY A 210 16.29 -2.65 -13.14
N PRO A 211 16.90 -3.84 -13.05
CA PRO A 211 16.23 -5.14 -12.99
C PRO A 211 15.65 -5.47 -11.60
N PHE A 212 14.67 -6.37 -11.55
CA PHE A 212 14.14 -6.95 -10.32
C PHE A 212 14.71 -8.35 -10.14
N LEU A 213 15.19 -8.69 -8.95
CA LEU A 213 15.65 -10.05 -8.65
C LEU A 213 14.44 -10.88 -8.24
N MET A 214 14.13 -11.94 -8.98
CA MET A 214 13.09 -12.91 -8.63
C MET A 214 13.72 -14.17 -8.02
N MET A 215 13.04 -14.78 -7.05
CA MET A 215 13.33 -16.12 -6.51
C MET A 215 12.05 -16.96 -6.52
N VAL A 216 12.12 -18.15 -7.11
CA VAL A 216 10.99 -19.07 -7.28
C VAL A 216 11.38 -20.50 -6.88
N PRO A 217 10.48 -21.30 -6.27
CA PRO A 217 10.73 -22.69 -5.97
C PRO A 217 10.70 -23.54 -7.24
N ASN A 218 11.62 -24.50 -7.33
CA ASN A 218 11.56 -25.52 -8.38
C ASN A 218 10.64 -26.67 -7.96
N SER A 219 10.33 -27.56 -8.91
CA SER A 219 9.49 -28.74 -8.65
C SER A 219 9.99 -29.55 -7.45
N GLY A 220 9.07 -29.93 -6.55
CA GLY A 220 9.39 -30.65 -5.31
C GLY A 220 9.76 -29.75 -4.13
N THR A 221 9.72 -28.42 -4.30
CA THR A 221 9.95 -27.41 -3.26
C THR A 221 8.73 -26.49 -3.16
N SER A 222 8.36 -26.11 -1.95
CA SER A 222 7.27 -25.17 -1.66
C SER A 222 7.65 -24.30 -0.47
N LEU A 223 7.05 -23.11 -0.33
CA LEU A 223 7.11 -22.34 0.90
C LEU A 223 5.74 -22.34 1.59
N GLU A 224 5.74 -22.55 2.90
CA GLU A 224 4.52 -22.63 3.70
C GLU A 224 4.44 -21.61 4.85
N PHE A 225 5.56 -20.97 5.19
CA PHE A 225 5.59 -19.99 6.27
C PHE A 225 6.68 -18.92 6.10
N LYS A 226 6.41 -17.73 6.66
CA LYS A 226 7.32 -16.58 6.76
C LYS A 226 7.41 -16.15 8.22
N ASN A 227 8.62 -15.91 8.71
CA ASN A 227 8.90 -15.32 10.01
C ASN A 227 9.72 -14.05 9.84
N LYS A 228 9.58 -13.11 10.77
CA LYS A 228 10.41 -11.90 10.84
C LYS A 228 10.93 -11.71 12.26
N ALA A 229 12.19 -11.30 12.39
CA ALA A 229 12.76 -10.84 13.65
C ALA A 229 12.14 -9.49 14.03
N ARG A 230 11.38 -9.45 15.13
CA ARG A 230 10.68 -8.25 15.61
C ARG A 230 11.58 -7.41 16.51
N TYR A 231 11.08 -6.22 16.89
CA TYR A 231 11.74 -5.37 17.87
C TYR A 231 12.14 -6.15 19.13
N GLY A 232 13.42 -6.04 19.51
CA GLY A 232 14.00 -6.74 20.66
C GLY A 232 14.30 -8.24 20.47
N GLU A 233 14.01 -8.83 19.30
CA GLU A 233 14.26 -10.26 19.02
C GLU A 233 15.66 -10.50 18.41
N GLY A 234 16.71 -10.32 19.23
CA GLY A 234 18.08 -10.66 18.85
C GLY A 234 18.81 -9.60 17.99
N PRO A 235 20.00 -9.93 17.46
CA PRO A 235 20.87 -8.96 16.78
C PRO A 235 20.37 -8.50 15.40
N PHE A 236 19.44 -9.24 14.80
CA PHE A 236 18.81 -8.91 13.51
C PHE A 236 17.40 -8.35 13.65
N ALA A 237 17.00 -8.00 14.88
CA ALA A 237 15.72 -7.41 15.20
C ALA A 237 15.46 -6.15 14.37
N GLU A 238 14.19 -5.89 14.09
CA GLU A 238 13.72 -4.63 13.54
C GLU A 238 14.35 -3.41 14.26
N ALA A 239 14.83 -2.45 13.47
CA ALA A 239 15.39 -1.19 13.96
C ALA A 239 14.71 -0.03 13.22
N ASP A 240 13.63 0.47 13.81
CA ASP A 240 12.84 1.58 13.30
C ASP A 240 13.65 2.89 13.24
N PRO A 241 13.63 3.67 12.14
CA PRO A 241 12.88 3.48 10.88
C PRO A 241 13.73 2.85 9.75
N SER A 242 14.88 2.25 10.06
CA SER A 242 15.93 1.90 9.07
C SER A 242 15.95 0.44 8.64
N TRP A 243 15.36 -0.49 9.39
CA TRP A 243 15.52 -1.91 9.14
C TRP A 243 14.28 -2.71 9.54
N GLU A 244 13.71 -3.44 8.57
CA GLU A 244 12.48 -4.20 8.79
C GLU A 244 12.67 -5.40 9.73
N GLY A 245 13.90 -5.81 10.06
CA GLY A 245 14.18 -7.08 10.71
C GLY A 245 14.48 -8.18 9.70
N VAL A 246 15.35 -9.14 10.03
CA VAL A 246 15.61 -10.26 9.11
C VAL A 246 14.36 -11.10 8.90
N VAL A 247 14.12 -11.49 7.64
CA VAL A 247 12.98 -12.33 7.26
C VAL A 247 13.47 -13.72 6.88
N GLU A 248 12.83 -14.72 7.48
CA GLU A 248 13.08 -16.14 7.25
C GLU A 248 11.88 -16.78 6.55
N TYR A 249 12.16 -17.68 5.61
CA TYR A 249 11.14 -18.44 4.90
C TYR A 249 11.34 -19.93 5.14
N PHE A 250 10.24 -20.68 5.18
CA PHE A 250 10.24 -22.08 5.56
C PHE A 250 9.62 -22.96 4.48
N ILE A 251 10.34 -24.03 4.15
CA ILE A 251 9.86 -25.17 3.36
C ILE A 251 9.04 -26.10 4.26
N HIS A 252 9.49 -26.28 5.50
CA HIS A 252 8.82 -27.01 6.56
C HIS A 252 8.85 -26.15 7.83
N SER A 253 7.72 -26.00 8.51
CA SER A 253 7.54 -25.03 9.60
C SER A 253 6.75 -25.58 10.81
N LYS A 254 6.77 -26.90 11.02
CA LYS A 254 5.96 -27.58 12.05
C LYS A 254 6.21 -27.04 13.45
N ASN A 255 7.45 -26.70 13.79
CA ASN A 255 7.78 -26.21 15.13
C ASN A 255 7.64 -24.67 15.22
N ILE A 256 8.22 -23.91 14.29
CA ILE A 256 8.18 -22.44 14.32
C ILE A 256 6.75 -21.89 14.20
N CYS A 257 5.85 -22.54 13.46
CA CYS A 257 4.44 -22.12 13.39
C CYS A 257 3.73 -22.20 14.74
N VAL A 258 4.10 -23.17 15.59
CA VAL A 258 3.53 -23.28 16.94
C VAL A 258 4.11 -22.19 17.83
N GLU A 259 5.42 -21.98 17.78
CA GLU A 259 6.11 -20.93 18.54
C GLU A 259 5.58 -19.53 18.20
N ARG A 260 5.27 -19.27 16.94
CA ARG A 260 4.83 -17.96 16.45
C ARG A 260 3.30 -17.82 16.35
N ALA A 261 2.51 -18.75 16.88
CA ALA A 261 1.05 -18.76 16.68
C ALA A 261 0.33 -17.46 17.12
N ALA A 262 0.81 -16.81 18.19
CA ALA A 262 0.28 -15.53 18.67
C ALA A 262 0.87 -14.29 17.98
N LYS A 263 1.84 -14.51 17.09
CA LYS A 263 2.70 -13.47 16.51
C LYS A 263 2.78 -13.53 14.98
N THR A 264 2.07 -14.41 14.28
CA THR A 264 2.08 -14.48 12.80
C THR A 264 0.75 -14.97 12.25
N ALA A 265 0.29 -14.41 11.12
CA ALA A 265 -0.84 -14.96 10.38
C ALA A 265 -0.52 -16.35 9.79
N LYS A 266 -1.14 -17.41 10.31
CA LYS A 266 -1.08 -18.75 9.72
C LYS A 266 -2.27 -18.98 8.81
N TYR A 267 -2.03 -19.09 7.51
CA TYR A 267 -3.04 -19.42 6.50
C TYR A 267 -2.74 -20.69 5.70
N LEU A 268 -1.53 -21.24 5.83
CA LEU A 268 -1.15 -22.52 5.24
C LEU A 268 -0.94 -23.60 6.32
N PRO A 269 -1.19 -24.88 6.00
CA PRO A 269 -0.78 -26.00 6.85
C PRO A 269 0.74 -26.01 7.02
N ALA A 270 1.20 -26.39 8.22
CA ALA A 270 2.62 -26.57 8.51
C ALA A 270 2.99 -28.06 8.42
N THR A 271 4.15 -28.36 7.85
CA THR A 271 4.64 -29.71 7.57
C THR A 271 6.05 -29.94 8.15
N SER A 272 6.50 -31.19 8.18
CA SER A 272 7.87 -31.59 8.53
C SER A 272 8.40 -32.60 7.50
N LEU A 273 9.72 -32.74 7.44
CA LEU A 273 10.40 -33.77 6.64
C LEU A 273 10.92 -34.88 7.56
N VAL A 274 10.67 -36.13 7.22
CA VAL A 274 11.21 -37.30 7.92
C VAL A 274 12.19 -38.05 7.01
N LEU A 275 13.42 -38.26 7.48
CA LEU A 275 14.46 -39.04 6.79
C LEU A 275 14.89 -40.25 7.62
N ASP A 276 14.75 -41.45 7.06
CA ASP A 276 15.36 -42.66 7.60
C ASP A 276 16.89 -42.65 7.45
N PRO A 277 17.64 -43.48 8.19
CA PRO A 277 19.10 -43.57 8.06
C PRO A 277 19.56 -43.72 6.61
N GLY A 278 20.48 -42.85 6.17
CA GLY A 278 21.00 -42.84 4.80
C GLY A 278 20.10 -42.20 3.75
N ALA A 279 18.84 -41.88 4.07
CA ALA A 279 17.91 -41.23 3.14
C ALA A 279 18.30 -39.78 2.84
N GLU A 280 17.96 -39.33 1.63
CA GLU A 280 18.28 -37.99 1.12
C GLU A 280 17.02 -37.27 0.65
N LYS A 281 17.03 -35.94 0.77
CA LYS A 281 16.01 -35.06 0.18
C LYS A 281 16.68 -33.82 -0.41
N THR A 282 16.21 -33.44 -1.59
CA THR A 282 16.68 -32.26 -2.31
C THR A 282 15.55 -31.26 -2.45
N TYR A 283 15.88 -29.99 -2.23
CA TYR A 283 15.06 -28.82 -2.52
C TYR A 283 15.86 -27.88 -3.42
N SER A 284 15.18 -27.03 -4.18
CA SER A 284 15.89 -26.01 -4.95
C SER A 284 15.02 -24.81 -5.29
N PHE A 285 15.70 -23.69 -5.51
CA PHE A 285 15.14 -22.43 -5.96
C PHE A 285 15.90 -21.94 -7.18
N THR A 286 15.23 -21.15 -8.01
CA THR A 286 15.84 -20.47 -9.14
C THR A 286 15.74 -18.96 -8.92
N PHE A 287 16.86 -18.27 -9.05
CA PHE A 287 16.92 -16.82 -9.17
C PHE A 287 16.99 -16.41 -10.64
N ARG A 288 16.27 -15.36 -11.00
CA ARG A 288 16.26 -14.79 -12.36
C ARG A 288 15.97 -13.29 -12.28
N TRP A 289 16.58 -12.52 -13.18
CA TRP A 289 16.27 -11.09 -13.31
C TRP A 289 15.03 -10.90 -14.17
N ALA A 290 14.16 -9.98 -13.75
CA ALA A 290 13.07 -9.44 -14.56
C ALA A 290 13.36 -7.98 -14.89
N ALA A 291 13.11 -7.54 -16.12
CA ALA A 291 13.34 -6.15 -16.50
C ALA A 291 12.37 -5.16 -15.82
N ASN A 292 11.11 -5.57 -15.65
CA ASN A 292 10.02 -4.78 -15.07
C ASN A 292 8.88 -5.70 -14.61
N TYR A 293 7.74 -5.12 -14.18
CA TYR A 293 6.57 -5.87 -13.71
C TYR A 293 5.97 -6.79 -14.78
N ALA A 294 5.96 -6.39 -16.05
CA ALA A 294 5.44 -7.22 -17.13
C ALA A 294 6.33 -8.45 -17.36
N ASP A 295 7.65 -8.28 -17.30
CA ASP A 295 8.60 -9.38 -17.44
C ASP A 295 8.58 -10.33 -16.23
N MET A 296 8.32 -9.82 -15.02
CA MET A 296 8.10 -10.65 -13.83
C MET A 296 7.03 -11.73 -14.07
N ARG A 297 5.93 -11.39 -14.76
CA ARG A 297 4.86 -12.34 -15.13
C ARG A 297 5.37 -13.46 -16.03
N ASN A 298 6.29 -13.16 -16.93
CA ASN A 298 6.91 -14.16 -17.81
C ASN A 298 7.91 -15.02 -17.04
N VAL A 299 8.69 -14.43 -16.13
CA VAL A 299 9.59 -15.18 -15.25
C VAL A 299 8.83 -16.22 -14.43
N LEU A 300 7.67 -15.87 -13.87
CA LEU A 300 6.81 -16.83 -13.15
C LEU A 300 6.34 -17.97 -14.06
N TYR A 301 5.81 -17.64 -15.24
CA TYR A 301 5.34 -18.63 -16.21
C TYR A 301 6.45 -19.58 -16.66
N ASP A 302 7.62 -19.05 -17.03
CA ASP A 302 8.80 -19.80 -17.48
C ASP A 302 9.40 -20.70 -16.39
N ALA A 303 9.20 -20.34 -15.12
CA ALA A 303 9.59 -21.15 -13.98
C ALA A 303 8.61 -22.30 -13.70
N GLY A 304 7.48 -22.35 -14.42
CA GLY A 304 6.41 -23.30 -14.15
C GLY A 304 5.71 -23.05 -12.82
N VAL A 305 5.79 -21.81 -12.31
CA VAL A 305 5.01 -21.28 -11.19
C VAL A 305 3.74 -20.63 -11.76
N VAL A 306 2.67 -20.60 -10.97
CA VAL A 306 1.44 -19.93 -11.42
C VAL A 306 1.65 -18.42 -11.45
N ASP A 307 1.33 -17.82 -12.60
CA ASP A 307 1.13 -16.40 -12.75
C ASP A 307 -0.36 -16.10 -12.58
N ALA A 308 -0.70 -15.29 -11.58
CA ALA A 308 -2.06 -14.96 -11.18
C ALA A 308 -2.28 -13.44 -11.19
N ILE A 309 -3.33 -13.02 -11.88
CA ILE A 309 -3.78 -11.62 -11.99
C ILE A 309 -5.25 -11.58 -11.60
N SER A 310 -5.61 -10.69 -10.68
CA SER A 310 -7.00 -10.46 -10.28
C SER A 310 -7.38 -9.00 -10.48
N LEU A 311 -8.52 -8.76 -11.12
CA LEU A 311 -9.10 -7.42 -11.25
C LEU A 311 -10.42 -7.34 -10.45
N PRO A 312 -10.66 -6.25 -9.71
CA PRO A 312 -9.84 -5.02 -9.66
C PRO A 312 -8.60 -5.15 -8.76
N GLY A 313 -8.49 -6.22 -7.98
CA GLY A 313 -7.38 -6.49 -7.07
C GLY A 313 -7.71 -7.70 -6.20
N MET A 314 -7.27 -7.67 -4.94
CA MET A 314 -7.48 -8.75 -3.97
C MET A 314 -8.51 -8.38 -2.87
N VAL A 315 -8.86 -7.11 -2.74
CA VAL A 315 -10.03 -6.66 -1.95
C VAL A 315 -11.21 -6.50 -2.90
N ILE A 316 -12.33 -7.16 -2.62
CA ILE A 316 -13.46 -7.28 -3.54
C ILE A 316 -14.74 -6.84 -2.82
N SER A 317 -15.49 -5.95 -3.47
CA SER A 317 -16.78 -5.50 -2.94
C SER A 317 -17.90 -6.47 -3.28
N GLN A 318 -18.83 -6.71 -2.35
CA GLN A 318 -19.88 -7.74 -2.47
C GLN A 318 -20.87 -7.53 -3.64
N ASP A 319 -20.99 -6.32 -4.17
CA ASP A 319 -21.80 -5.99 -5.35
C ASP A 319 -21.03 -6.11 -6.67
N THR A 320 -19.76 -6.55 -6.63
CA THR A 320 -18.87 -6.74 -7.78
C THR A 320 -18.43 -8.20 -7.92
N LYS A 321 -17.80 -8.52 -9.05
CA LYS A 321 -17.10 -9.78 -9.29
C LYS A 321 -15.61 -9.50 -9.45
N ALA A 322 -14.77 -10.42 -8.99
CA ALA A 322 -13.37 -10.42 -9.39
C ALA A 322 -13.20 -11.20 -10.69
N THR A 323 -12.37 -10.72 -11.61
CA THR A 323 -11.90 -11.53 -12.74
C THR A 323 -10.50 -12.03 -12.45
N LEU A 324 -10.36 -13.32 -12.20
CA LEU A 324 -9.09 -14.01 -11.98
C LEU A 324 -8.58 -14.58 -13.31
N ALA A 325 -7.42 -14.14 -13.75
CA ALA A 325 -6.67 -14.70 -14.85
C ALA A 325 -5.47 -15.48 -14.32
N VAL A 326 -5.36 -16.76 -14.68
CA VAL A 326 -4.25 -17.63 -14.24
C VAL A 326 -3.62 -18.37 -15.41
N ARG A 327 -2.29 -18.48 -15.39
CA ARG A 327 -1.54 -19.33 -16.31
C ARG A 327 -0.37 -20.01 -15.60
N ALA A 328 0.01 -21.18 -16.09
CA ALA A 328 1.22 -21.89 -15.68
C ALA A 328 1.67 -22.76 -16.85
N GLN A 329 2.98 -22.98 -17.01
CA GLN A 329 3.51 -23.80 -18.11
C GLN A 329 2.91 -25.22 -18.13
N GLY A 330 2.67 -25.80 -16.95
CA GLY A 330 2.04 -27.12 -16.80
C GLY A 330 0.50 -27.12 -16.90
N GLY A 331 -0.11 -26.00 -17.28
CA GLY A 331 -1.56 -25.85 -17.40
C GLY A 331 -2.29 -25.71 -16.05
N ILE A 332 -3.49 -25.12 -16.10
CA ILE A 332 -4.38 -24.96 -14.95
C ILE A 332 -5.37 -26.13 -14.95
N GLN A 333 -5.40 -26.91 -13.86
CA GLN A 333 -6.38 -28.00 -13.72
C GLN A 333 -7.66 -27.55 -13.03
N GLN A 334 -7.55 -26.73 -11.97
CA GLN A 334 -8.71 -26.34 -11.18
C GLN A 334 -8.49 -25.02 -10.45
N VAL A 335 -9.58 -24.29 -10.24
CA VAL A 335 -9.65 -23.17 -9.29
C VAL A 335 -10.81 -23.45 -8.34
N THR A 336 -10.55 -23.41 -7.02
CA THR A 336 -11.55 -23.69 -5.98
C THR A 336 -11.54 -22.62 -4.91
N GLY A 337 -12.72 -22.20 -4.46
CA GLY A 337 -12.86 -21.38 -3.27
C GLY A 337 -12.74 -22.17 -1.97
N GLU A 338 -12.43 -21.47 -0.89
CA GLU A 338 -12.42 -21.99 0.48
C GLU A 338 -13.77 -22.63 0.88
N SER A 339 -13.69 -23.81 1.51
CA SER A 339 -14.87 -24.52 2.02
C SER A 339 -15.63 -23.68 3.05
N GLY A 340 -16.96 -23.66 2.96
CA GLY A 340 -17.83 -22.93 3.89
C GLY A 340 -17.96 -21.42 3.63
N LYS A 341 -17.19 -20.84 2.70
CA LYS A 341 -17.27 -19.41 2.32
C LYS A 341 -18.23 -19.10 1.16
N ASN A 342 -18.81 -20.13 0.54
CA ASN A 342 -19.75 -20.02 -0.59
C ASN A 342 -19.19 -19.18 -1.76
N ILE A 343 -17.88 -19.27 -2.01
CA ILE A 343 -17.23 -18.58 -3.12
C ILE A 343 -17.66 -19.25 -4.42
N THR A 344 -18.25 -18.48 -5.34
CA THR A 344 -18.58 -18.98 -6.68
C THR A 344 -17.38 -18.79 -7.59
N VAL A 345 -17.03 -19.83 -8.36
CA VAL A 345 -15.96 -19.81 -9.36
C VAL A 345 -16.56 -20.20 -10.70
N THR A 346 -16.63 -19.25 -11.64
CA THR A 346 -17.25 -19.47 -12.96
C THR A 346 -16.20 -19.30 -14.06
N SER A 347 -15.98 -20.32 -14.88
CA SER A 347 -15.06 -20.21 -16.02
C SER A 347 -15.54 -19.19 -17.05
N LYS A 348 -14.60 -18.38 -17.54
CA LYS A 348 -14.79 -17.32 -18.55
C LYS A 348 -14.07 -17.62 -19.87
N GLY A 349 -13.54 -18.84 -20.01
CA GLY A 349 -12.75 -19.25 -21.16
C GLY A 349 -11.29 -18.88 -21.02
N THR A 350 -10.60 -18.70 -22.15
CA THR A 350 -9.17 -18.42 -22.20
C THR A 350 -8.86 -17.21 -23.05
N ARG A 351 -7.84 -16.44 -22.68
CA ARG A 351 -7.33 -15.31 -23.46
C ARG A 351 -5.82 -15.17 -23.26
N ASN A 352 -5.07 -15.05 -24.36
CA ASN A 352 -3.61 -14.82 -24.34
C ASN A 352 -2.84 -15.77 -23.40
N GLY A 353 -3.22 -17.05 -23.40
CA GLY A 353 -2.60 -18.10 -22.58
C GLY A 353 -3.09 -18.17 -21.13
N TYR A 354 -3.96 -17.27 -20.69
CA TYR A 354 -4.60 -17.31 -19.37
C TYR A 354 -5.94 -18.02 -19.44
N THR A 355 -6.24 -18.82 -18.42
CA THR A 355 -7.60 -19.27 -18.10
C THR A 355 -8.25 -18.24 -17.19
N LEU A 356 -9.45 -17.80 -17.56
CA LEU A 356 -10.16 -16.72 -16.88
C LEU A 356 -11.31 -17.30 -16.03
N TYR A 357 -11.55 -16.69 -14.88
CA TYR A 357 -12.64 -17.02 -13.96
C TYR A 357 -13.29 -15.76 -13.40
N ASP A 358 -14.61 -15.76 -13.28
CA ASP A 358 -15.34 -14.80 -12.45
C ASP A 358 -15.51 -15.38 -11.03
N LEU A 359 -15.17 -14.59 -10.02
CA LEU A 359 -15.26 -14.95 -8.60
C LEU A 359 -16.23 -14.02 -7.85
N THR A 360 -17.00 -14.56 -6.91
CA THR A 360 -17.82 -13.79 -5.97
C THR A 360 -17.56 -14.21 -4.54
N PHE A 361 -17.50 -13.24 -3.62
CA PHE A 361 -17.15 -13.47 -2.21
C PHE A 361 -18.27 -13.00 -1.27
N PRO A 362 -19.27 -13.84 -0.96
CA PRO A 362 -20.45 -13.41 -0.19
C PRO A 362 -20.18 -13.26 1.32
N VAL A 363 -19.08 -13.80 1.83
CA VAL A 363 -18.70 -13.72 3.25
C VAL A 363 -17.66 -12.64 3.44
N LEU A 364 -17.94 -11.65 4.30
CA LEU A 364 -17.01 -10.56 4.64
C LEU A 364 -15.69 -11.08 5.22
N GLY A 365 -14.63 -10.29 5.08
CA GLY A 365 -13.32 -10.61 5.62
C GLY A 365 -12.49 -11.51 4.72
N VAL A 366 -11.53 -12.21 5.31
CA VAL A 366 -10.56 -13.06 4.58
C VAL A 366 -11.24 -14.27 3.94
N ASN A 367 -10.85 -14.55 2.69
CA ASN A 367 -11.29 -15.66 1.86
C ASN A 367 -10.10 -16.25 1.09
N TYR A 368 -10.02 -17.57 0.95
CA TYR A 368 -8.96 -18.22 0.17
C TYR A 368 -9.44 -18.79 -1.16
N VAL A 369 -8.59 -18.70 -2.19
CA VAL A 369 -8.79 -19.35 -3.50
C VAL A 369 -7.57 -20.19 -3.81
N THR A 370 -7.76 -21.48 -4.09
CA THR A 370 -6.69 -22.40 -4.45
C THR A 370 -6.68 -22.65 -5.96
N VAL A 371 -5.52 -22.46 -6.58
CA VAL A 371 -5.24 -22.82 -7.97
C VAL A 371 -4.44 -24.12 -7.99
N THR A 372 -4.98 -25.15 -8.63
CA THR A 372 -4.28 -26.42 -8.87
C THR A 372 -3.74 -26.42 -10.30
N TYR A 373 -2.43 -26.62 -10.46
CA TYR A 373 -1.72 -26.51 -11.74
C TYR A 373 -0.59 -27.54 -11.89
N GLY A 374 -0.07 -27.70 -13.11
CA GLY A 374 1.16 -28.46 -13.39
C GLY A 374 1.32 -29.84 -12.75
N GLY A 375 0.30 -30.69 -12.78
CA GLY A 375 0.37 -32.05 -12.24
C GLY A 375 0.05 -32.16 -10.75
N GLY A 376 -0.78 -31.25 -10.22
CA GLY A 376 -1.25 -31.30 -8.83
C GLY A 376 -0.57 -30.31 -7.87
N LYS A 377 0.33 -29.46 -8.36
CA LYS A 377 0.88 -28.33 -7.60
C LYS A 377 -0.24 -27.38 -7.20
N GLN A 378 -0.07 -26.69 -6.08
CA GLN A 378 -1.07 -25.78 -5.55
C GLN A 378 -0.50 -24.38 -5.30
N SER A 379 -1.34 -23.37 -5.53
CA SER A 379 -1.13 -22.00 -5.09
C SER A 379 -2.35 -21.49 -4.34
N VAL A 380 -2.16 -20.85 -3.19
CA VAL A 380 -3.26 -20.34 -2.35
C VAL A 380 -3.22 -18.82 -2.36
N LEU A 381 -4.20 -18.20 -3.00
CA LEU A 381 -4.38 -16.75 -3.10
C LEU A 381 -5.28 -16.27 -1.94
N GLN A 382 -5.04 -15.06 -1.44
CA GLN A 382 -5.89 -14.46 -0.40
C GLN A 382 -6.67 -13.26 -0.92
N TYR A 383 -7.98 -13.29 -0.66
CA TYR A 383 -8.92 -12.20 -0.94
C TYR A 383 -9.51 -11.66 0.35
N HIS A 384 -10.01 -10.43 0.31
CA HIS A 384 -10.79 -9.83 1.39
C HIS A 384 -12.10 -9.25 0.85
N SER A 385 -13.23 -9.72 1.37
CA SER A 385 -14.56 -9.25 0.96
C SER A 385 -15.01 -8.08 1.83
N ILE A 386 -15.48 -7.02 1.18
CA ILE A 386 -15.98 -5.79 1.81
C ILE A 386 -17.42 -5.49 1.36
N LYS A 387 -18.14 -4.68 2.12
CA LYS A 387 -19.43 -4.13 1.69
C LYS A 387 -19.26 -3.23 0.45
N PRO A 388 -20.36 -2.94 -0.29
CA PRO A 388 -20.38 -1.91 -1.33
C PRO A 388 -19.66 -0.64 -0.86
N VAL A 389 -18.75 -0.10 -1.68
CA VAL A 389 -17.95 1.07 -1.28
C VAL A 389 -18.84 2.28 -0.94
N GLU A 390 -19.94 2.46 -1.66
CA GLU A 390 -20.93 3.52 -1.38
C GLU A 390 -21.54 3.37 0.03
N GLU A 391 -21.81 2.13 0.46
CA GLU A 391 -22.34 1.80 1.80
C GLU A 391 -21.29 2.08 2.88
N LEU A 392 -20.02 1.70 2.66
CA LEU A 392 -18.93 1.95 3.60
C LEU A 392 -18.70 3.45 3.81
N VAL A 393 -18.65 4.23 2.73
CA VAL A 393 -18.48 5.70 2.79
C VAL A 393 -19.60 6.35 3.58
N ALA A 394 -20.86 5.99 3.31
CA ALA A 394 -22.01 6.54 4.02
C ALA A 394 -22.03 6.15 5.51
N THR A 395 -21.71 4.90 5.81
CA THR A 395 -21.68 4.35 7.18
C THR A 395 -20.58 5.02 8.00
N HIS A 396 -19.38 5.14 7.44
CA HIS A 396 -18.27 5.79 8.11
C HIS A 396 -18.50 7.29 8.32
N ALA A 397 -19.02 8.01 7.32
CA ALA A 397 -19.37 9.43 7.48
C ALA A 397 -20.37 9.65 8.63
N THR A 398 -21.37 8.78 8.74
CA THR A 398 -22.34 8.80 9.86
C THR A 398 -21.65 8.50 11.18
N PHE A 399 -20.73 7.52 11.20
CA PHE A 399 -19.96 7.17 12.39
C PHE A 399 -19.12 8.35 12.90
N LEU A 400 -18.42 9.06 12.01
CA LEU A 400 -17.64 10.24 12.37
C LEU A 400 -18.51 11.31 13.06
N ALA A 401 -19.63 11.67 12.44
CA ALA A 401 -20.51 12.73 12.93
C ALA A 401 -21.22 12.37 14.26
N THR A 402 -21.43 11.08 14.54
CA THR A 402 -22.28 10.62 15.66
C THR A 402 -21.53 9.92 16.78
N LYS A 403 -20.33 9.37 16.52
CA LYS A 403 -19.55 8.57 17.47
C LYS A 403 -18.16 9.14 17.72
N GLN A 404 -17.49 9.67 16.68
CA GLN A 404 -16.12 10.20 16.84
C GLN A 404 -16.06 11.70 17.14
N GLN A 405 -17.13 12.47 16.88
CA GLN A 405 -17.17 13.86 17.31
C GLN A 405 -17.45 13.98 18.81
N ALA A 406 -16.51 14.56 19.55
CA ALA A 406 -16.70 14.87 20.96
C ALA A 406 -17.76 15.97 21.14
N LYS A 407 -18.78 15.69 21.96
CA LYS A 407 -19.78 16.65 22.42
C LYS A 407 -19.65 16.80 23.93
N THR A 408 -18.94 17.84 24.38
CA THR A 408 -18.52 17.99 25.78
C THR A 408 -18.35 19.46 26.17
N THR A 409 -17.96 19.73 27.42
CA THR A 409 -17.52 21.05 27.89
C THR A 409 -15.99 21.14 28.07
N ARG A 410 -15.28 20.05 27.79
CA ARG A 410 -13.81 19.93 27.94
C ARG A 410 -13.05 20.53 26.75
N GLY A 411 -11.73 20.67 26.88
CA GLY A 411 -10.80 21.26 25.92
C GLY A 411 -10.83 20.66 24.51
N TYR A 412 -11.36 19.46 24.36
CA TYR A 412 -11.55 18.80 23.06
C TYR A 412 -12.97 18.91 22.51
N ASN A 413 -13.79 19.87 22.97
CA ASN A 413 -15.17 19.99 22.50
C ASN A 413 -15.24 20.26 20.98
N GLY A 414 -16.01 19.42 20.28
CA GLY A 414 -16.18 19.46 18.83
C GLY A 414 -15.11 18.74 18.04
N ALA A 415 -14.00 18.31 18.66
CA ALA A 415 -12.93 17.56 18.03
C ALA A 415 -13.44 16.22 17.49
N TYR A 416 -12.90 15.76 16.36
CA TYR A 416 -12.97 14.35 16.01
C TYR A 416 -11.83 13.63 16.73
N LEU A 417 -12.18 12.68 17.58
CA LEU A 417 -11.22 11.91 18.37
C LEU A 417 -11.16 10.46 17.88
N GLN A 418 -10.11 9.78 18.32
CA GLN A 418 -9.86 8.39 18.01
C GLN A 418 -10.92 7.49 18.64
N TRP A 419 -11.40 6.47 17.92
CA TRP A 419 -12.29 5.45 18.46
C TRP A 419 -11.53 4.17 18.77
N ASP A 420 -11.73 3.58 19.95
CA ASP A 420 -11.20 2.29 20.32
C ASP A 420 -12.26 1.19 20.11
N MET A 421 -12.13 0.43 19.02
CA MET A 421 -13.04 -0.70 18.73
C MET A 421 -12.98 -1.81 19.77
N SER A 422 -11.87 -1.96 20.51
CA SER A 422 -11.77 -2.99 21.56
C SER A 422 -12.55 -2.63 22.82
N ARG A 423 -12.89 -1.35 22.99
CA ARG A 423 -13.62 -0.82 24.15
C ARG A 423 -14.95 -0.18 23.79
N ASN A 424 -15.29 -0.11 22.50
CA ASN A 424 -16.47 0.59 21.97
C ASN A 424 -16.59 2.02 22.49
N LYS A 425 -15.48 2.77 22.49
CA LYS A 425 -15.43 4.08 23.12
C LYS A 425 -14.53 5.06 22.38
N LEU A 426 -14.91 6.33 22.44
CA LEU A 426 -14.06 7.46 22.10
C LEU A 426 -12.89 7.57 23.08
N ILE A 427 -11.67 7.75 22.56
CA ILE A 427 -10.48 8.01 23.35
C ILE A 427 -10.41 9.50 23.63
N THR A 428 -10.39 9.88 24.90
CA THR A 428 -10.32 11.25 25.37
C THR A 428 -9.16 11.42 26.35
N TRP A 429 -8.87 12.67 26.71
CA TRP A 429 -7.83 12.96 27.70
C TRP A 429 -8.02 12.18 29.02
N ASP A 430 -9.28 12.01 29.44
CA ASP A 430 -9.60 11.45 30.76
C ASP A 430 -9.42 9.92 30.81
N ASP A 431 -9.29 9.24 29.67
CA ASP A 431 -9.18 7.77 29.58
C ASP A 431 -8.05 7.28 28.65
N TYR A 432 -7.18 8.19 28.19
CA TYR A 432 -6.04 7.86 27.33
C TYR A 432 -5.05 6.95 28.06
N PRO A 433 -4.80 5.71 27.57
CA PRO A 433 -3.96 4.75 28.27
C PRO A 433 -2.45 4.97 28.06
N GLY A 434 -2.05 5.83 27.12
CA GLY A 434 -0.65 5.93 26.68
C GLY A 434 0.26 6.69 27.65
N GLY A 435 -0.24 7.76 28.29
CA GLY A 435 0.54 8.68 29.13
C GLY A 435 1.78 9.29 28.44
N GLY A 436 2.42 10.29 29.06
CA GLY A 436 3.73 10.79 28.61
C GLY A 436 3.69 11.59 27.30
N TRP A 437 4.60 11.32 26.36
CA TRP A 437 4.81 12.22 25.20
C TRP A 437 3.77 12.10 24.08
N LYS A 438 2.95 11.04 24.06
CA LYS A 438 1.91 10.79 23.03
C LYS A 438 0.51 11.24 23.46
N GLU A 439 0.43 12.16 24.42
CA GLU A 439 -0.80 12.72 24.97
C GLU A 439 -1.72 13.37 23.92
N TRP A 440 -1.14 13.86 22.82
CA TRP A 440 -1.87 14.48 21.71
C TRP A 440 -2.83 13.55 20.96
N MET A 441 -2.64 12.22 21.05
CA MET A 441 -3.52 11.23 20.41
C MET A 441 -4.96 11.28 20.94
N ALA A 442 -5.17 11.91 22.10
CA ALA A 442 -6.45 12.09 22.74
C ALA A 442 -7.05 13.50 22.58
N GLY A 443 -6.31 14.44 21.97
CA GLY A 443 -6.71 15.84 21.88
C GLY A 443 -7.29 16.26 20.53
N GLY A 444 -7.24 15.40 19.49
CA GLY A 444 -7.81 15.71 18.18
C GLY A 444 -6.95 16.62 17.30
N SER A 445 -5.66 16.76 17.63
CA SER A 445 -4.65 17.34 16.74
C SER A 445 -3.92 16.23 15.97
N ASP A 446 -2.91 16.62 15.17
CA ASP A 446 -2.17 15.70 14.30
C ASP A 446 -3.06 15.08 13.19
N ASP A 447 -2.46 14.34 12.27
CA ASP A 447 -3.15 13.74 11.11
C ASP A 447 -4.34 12.89 11.57
N LEU A 448 -4.20 12.16 12.68
CA LEU A 448 -5.24 11.31 13.25
C LEU A 448 -6.49 12.04 13.76
N GLY A 449 -6.39 13.33 14.08
CA GLY A 449 -7.49 14.15 14.59
C GLY A 449 -8.02 15.16 13.58
N LEU A 450 -7.21 15.49 12.57
CA LEU A 450 -7.52 16.47 11.53
C LEU A 450 -8.07 15.81 10.26
N ALA A 451 -7.57 14.64 9.88
CA ALA A 451 -8.01 13.92 8.68
C ALA A 451 -9.51 13.58 8.64
N PRO A 452 -10.20 13.24 9.77
CA PRO A 452 -11.64 12.96 9.74
C PRO A 452 -12.47 14.11 9.16
N ALA A 453 -12.11 15.36 9.47
CA ALA A 453 -12.80 16.53 8.93
C ALA A 453 -12.53 16.73 7.43
N VAL A 454 -11.33 16.38 6.96
CA VAL A 454 -10.96 16.43 5.54
C VAL A 454 -11.77 15.41 4.74
N PHE A 455 -11.84 14.16 5.21
CA PHE A 455 -12.68 13.12 4.61
C PHE A 455 -14.15 13.51 4.61
N LEU A 456 -14.69 13.88 5.78
CA LEU A 456 -16.13 14.17 5.92
C LEU A 456 -16.54 15.38 5.08
N SER A 457 -15.71 16.42 4.99
CA SER A 457 -15.97 17.57 4.13
C SER A 457 -15.88 17.21 2.64
N GLU A 458 -14.92 16.38 2.22
CA GLU A 458 -14.86 15.89 0.84
C GLU A 458 -16.06 15.02 0.47
N LYS A 459 -16.47 14.11 1.35
CA LYS A 459 -17.68 13.30 1.18
C LYS A 459 -18.90 14.19 0.94
N ASN A 460 -19.00 15.29 1.67
CA ASN A 460 -20.13 16.22 1.55
C ASN A 460 -20.08 17.12 0.30
N ILE A 461 -18.93 17.21 -0.39
CA ILE A 461 -18.88 17.75 -1.75
C ILE A 461 -19.59 16.79 -2.72
N ALA A 462 -19.36 15.48 -2.59
CA ALA A 462 -19.92 14.48 -3.49
C ALA A 462 -21.38 14.13 -3.18
N THR A 463 -21.74 14.00 -1.89
CA THR A 463 -23.10 13.67 -1.44
C THR A 463 -23.39 14.38 -0.10
N PRO A 464 -23.96 15.59 -0.16
CA PRO A 464 -24.14 16.42 1.02
C PRO A 464 -25.19 15.86 1.98
N SER A 465 -24.95 16.08 3.27
CA SER A 465 -25.85 15.77 4.38
C SER A 465 -25.83 16.93 5.37
N GLN A 466 -27.00 17.48 5.68
CA GLN A 466 -27.09 18.64 6.56
C GLN A 466 -26.51 18.34 7.96
N SER A 467 -26.75 17.14 8.51
CA SER A 467 -26.25 16.77 9.84
C SER A 467 -24.72 16.66 9.89
N GLU A 468 -24.11 16.16 8.83
CA GLU A 468 -22.66 16.05 8.71
C GLU A 468 -22.00 17.42 8.53
N VAL A 469 -22.59 18.30 7.71
CA VAL A 469 -22.12 19.69 7.55
C VAL A 469 -22.26 20.47 8.85
N THR A 470 -23.36 20.30 9.59
CA THR A 470 -23.50 20.87 10.93
C THR A 470 -22.45 20.33 11.90
N SER A 471 -22.06 19.06 11.79
CA SER A 471 -20.96 18.47 12.56
C SER A 471 -19.61 19.13 12.21
N LEU A 472 -19.31 19.36 10.93
CA LEU A 472 -18.12 20.08 10.48
C LEU A 472 -18.08 21.53 10.98
N ASP A 473 -19.20 22.24 10.92
CA ASP A 473 -19.28 23.61 11.44
C ASP A 473 -19.06 23.68 12.94
N TYR A 474 -19.59 22.71 13.67
CA TYR A 474 -19.35 22.58 15.11
C TYR A 474 -17.88 22.32 15.41
N TYR A 475 -17.22 21.45 14.65
CA TYR A 475 -15.77 21.20 14.75
C TYR A 475 -14.96 22.47 14.49
N ILE A 476 -15.28 23.20 13.42
CA ILE A 476 -14.59 24.45 13.08
C ILE A 476 -14.76 25.47 14.20
N GLU A 477 -15.99 25.69 14.67
CA GLU A 477 -16.28 26.72 15.68
C GLU A 477 -15.73 26.36 17.06
N LYS A 478 -16.03 25.15 17.54
CA LYS A 478 -15.74 24.76 18.92
C LYS A 478 -14.34 24.24 19.11
N PHE A 479 -13.77 23.55 18.11
CA PHE A 479 -12.45 22.94 18.27
C PHE A 479 -11.35 23.75 17.59
N LEU A 480 -11.38 23.89 16.26
CA LEU A 480 -10.32 24.58 15.53
C LEU A 480 -10.18 26.02 16.01
N LEU A 481 -11.30 26.73 16.07
CA LEU A 481 -11.36 28.10 16.56
C LEU A 481 -11.39 28.14 18.10
N GLY A 482 -11.96 27.17 18.80
CA GLY A 482 -11.97 27.22 20.27
C GLY A 482 -10.57 27.08 20.88
N TYR A 483 -9.81 26.08 20.40
CA TYR A 483 -8.65 25.55 21.11
C TYR A 483 -7.40 25.41 20.22
N LEU A 484 -7.54 24.91 18.99
CA LEU A 484 -6.36 24.48 18.20
C LEU A 484 -5.62 25.62 17.47
N GLN A 485 -6.34 26.61 16.93
CA GLN A 485 -5.74 27.77 16.28
C GLN A 485 -5.52 28.91 17.27
N SER A 486 -4.27 29.34 17.40
CA SER A 486 -3.87 30.30 18.43
C SER A 486 -4.43 31.71 18.20
N LYS A 487 -4.39 32.50 19.27
CA LYS A 487 -4.81 33.89 19.31
C LYS A 487 -3.74 34.72 20.01
N THR A 488 -3.67 36.01 19.69
CA THR A 488 -2.94 36.98 20.50
C THR A 488 -3.61 37.16 21.86
N SER A 489 -2.93 37.80 22.81
CA SER A 489 -3.48 38.13 24.14
C SER A 489 -4.79 38.93 24.06
N ASN A 490 -4.97 39.71 22.99
CA ASN A 490 -6.16 40.54 22.76
C ASN A 490 -7.26 39.80 21.99
N GLY A 491 -7.13 38.49 21.81
CA GLY A 491 -8.13 37.63 21.18
C GLY A 491 -8.12 37.61 19.65
N VAL A 492 -7.16 38.29 19.00
CA VAL A 492 -7.04 38.31 17.54
C VAL A 492 -6.45 37.00 17.04
N ARG A 493 -7.04 36.41 16.00
CA ARG A 493 -6.54 35.17 15.39
C ARG A 493 -5.18 35.35 14.75
N THR A 494 -4.26 34.45 15.07
CA THR A 494 -2.94 34.35 14.40
C THR A 494 -2.98 33.39 13.22
N TYR A 495 -3.92 32.43 13.25
CA TYR A 495 -4.01 31.24 12.39
C TYR A 495 -2.85 30.25 12.53
N GLN A 496 -1.95 30.43 13.50
CA GLN A 496 -0.99 29.40 13.86
C GLN A 496 -1.71 28.21 14.51
N VAL A 497 -1.23 26.99 14.27
CA VAL A 497 -1.86 25.74 14.67
C VAL A 497 -0.95 25.04 15.67
N TYR A 498 -1.47 24.71 16.85
CA TYR A 498 -0.69 23.95 17.83
C TYR A 498 -0.41 22.53 17.32
N ARG A 499 0.84 22.05 17.49
CA ARG A 499 1.31 20.78 16.91
C ARG A 499 0.68 19.54 17.55
N TRP A 500 0.59 19.53 18.88
CA TRP A 500 0.29 18.37 19.73
C TRP A 500 -0.66 18.78 20.85
N TYR A 501 -1.88 19.17 20.48
CA TYR A 501 -2.93 19.50 21.44
C TYR A 501 -3.33 18.25 22.22
N ASP A 502 -3.24 18.33 23.54
CA ASP A 502 -3.47 17.22 24.48
C ASP A 502 -4.95 17.06 24.89
N GLY A 503 -5.81 18.01 24.53
CA GLY A 503 -7.24 17.99 24.89
C GLY A 503 -7.56 18.62 26.24
N GLN A 504 -6.57 19.19 26.94
CA GLN A 504 -6.81 19.87 28.22
C GLN A 504 -7.52 21.21 28.03
N ASP A 505 -8.30 21.61 29.05
CA ASP A 505 -9.04 22.87 29.04
C ASP A 505 -8.10 24.08 28.91
N GLY A 506 -8.44 25.02 28.02
CA GLY A 506 -7.69 26.28 27.85
C GLY A 506 -6.60 26.21 26.77
N THR A 507 -5.48 26.89 27.01
CA THR A 507 -4.34 26.87 26.07
C THR A 507 -3.56 25.57 26.27
N PRO A 508 -3.17 24.85 25.20
CA PRO A 508 -2.38 23.64 25.35
C PRO A 508 -1.10 23.86 26.16
N LYS A 509 -0.70 22.81 26.88
CA LYS A 509 0.62 22.75 27.53
C LYS A 509 1.76 22.91 26.52
N ASP A 510 1.61 22.28 25.36
CA ASP A 510 2.52 22.43 24.23
C ASP A 510 2.02 23.49 23.25
N GLN A 511 2.66 24.66 23.28
CA GLN A 511 2.33 25.79 22.41
C GLN A 511 3.19 25.83 21.14
N GLY A 512 3.94 24.76 20.84
CA GLY A 512 4.68 24.63 19.59
C GLY A 512 3.74 24.64 18.39
N VAL A 513 4.11 25.37 17.34
CA VAL A 513 3.29 25.55 16.12
C VAL A 513 3.97 25.09 14.85
N TRP A 514 5.05 24.30 14.97
CA TRP A 514 5.92 23.99 13.83
C TRP A 514 5.48 22.81 12.96
N ARG A 515 4.47 22.03 13.36
CA ARG A 515 4.01 20.88 12.57
C ARG A 515 3.20 21.34 11.36
N ALA A 516 3.89 21.59 10.26
CA ALA A 516 3.31 22.14 9.03
C ALA A 516 2.17 21.29 8.44
N TYR A 517 2.26 19.97 8.54
CA TYR A 517 1.20 19.02 8.13
C TYR A 517 -0.19 19.37 8.69
N ASN A 518 -0.28 19.81 9.95
CA ASN A 518 -1.57 20.17 10.57
C ASN A 518 -2.29 21.31 9.80
N TYR A 519 -1.53 22.25 9.26
CA TYR A 519 -2.08 23.42 8.57
C TYR A 519 -2.74 23.03 7.24
N VAL A 520 -2.14 22.07 6.53
CA VAL A 520 -2.63 21.62 5.21
C VAL A 520 -4.00 20.94 5.37
N HIS A 521 -4.16 20.05 6.35
CA HIS A 521 -5.45 19.39 6.63
C HIS A 521 -6.56 20.38 6.97
N ILE A 522 -6.25 21.38 7.80
CA ILE A 522 -7.21 22.42 8.19
C ILE A 522 -7.60 23.28 6.98
N ALA A 523 -6.61 23.71 6.16
CA ALA A 523 -6.86 24.47 4.94
C ALA A 523 -7.74 23.69 3.94
N ASN A 524 -7.51 22.39 3.81
CA ASN A 524 -8.32 21.52 2.95
C ASN A 524 -9.77 21.39 3.44
N THR A 525 -9.97 21.27 4.75
CA THR A 525 -11.32 21.29 5.35
C THR A 525 -12.04 22.60 5.04
N TYR A 526 -11.36 23.75 5.19
CA TYR A 526 -11.95 25.06 4.88
C TYR A 526 -12.27 25.22 3.39
N LEU A 527 -11.38 24.81 2.49
CA LEU A 527 -11.66 24.80 1.05
C LEU A 527 -12.89 23.95 0.73
N ASN A 528 -13.02 22.78 1.36
CA ASN A 528 -14.16 21.90 1.12
C ASN A 528 -15.48 22.49 1.65
N MET A 529 -15.46 23.17 2.80
CA MET A 529 -16.62 23.93 3.28
C MET A 529 -17.01 25.09 2.35
N TYR A 530 -16.03 25.81 1.78
CA TYR A 530 -16.27 26.80 0.72
C TYR A 530 -17.02 26.18 -0.47
N LYS A 531 -16.56 25.00 -0.94
CA LYS A 531 -17.20 24.30 -2.07
C LYS A 531 -18.62 23.88 -1.73
N ILE A 532 -18.87 23.33 -0.55
CA ILE A 532 -20.21 22.93 -0.10
C ILE A 532 -21.15 24.14 -0.09
N ALA A 533 -20.75 25.23 0.60
CA ALA A 533 -21.54 26.45 0.72
C ALA A 533 -21.87 27.08 -0.64
N LYS A 534 -20.93 27.02 -1.59
CA LYS A 534 -21.13 27.56 -2.95
C LYS A 534 -21.95 26.65 -3.86
N ARG A 535 -21.85 25.32 -3.70
CA ARG A 535 -22.51 24.34 -4.59
C ARG A 535 -23.96 24.06 -4.21
N TYR A 536 -24.26 23.99 -2.91
CA TYR A 536 -25.53 23.46 -2.42
C TYR A 536 -26.27 24.50 -1.58
N THR A 537 -27.14 25.29 -2.22
CA THR A 537 -27.94 26.32 -1.53
C THR A 537 -28.96 25.73 -0.55
N GLN A 538 -29.25 24.43 -0.65
CA GLN A 538 -30.12 23.71 0.28
C GLN A 538 -29.39 23.27 1.57
N ILE A 539 -28.06 23.39 1.60
CA ILE A 539 -27.23 23.04 2.74
C ILE A 539 -26.82 24.32 3.46
N THR A 540 -27.27 24.45 4.70
CA THR A 540 -26.93 25.59 5.54
C THR A 540 -25.55 25.37 6.14
N THR A 541 -24.64 26.31 5.88
CA THR A 541 -23.34 26.44 6.56
C THR A 541 -23.35 27.61 7.53
N ARG A 542 -22.51 27.54 8.57
CA ARG A 542 -22.40 28.58 9.60
C ARG A 542 -21.80 29.88 9.08
N LEU A 543 -20.80 29.79 8.21
CA LEU A 543 -20.14 30.94 7.58
C LEU A 543 -20.50 31.02 6.09
N GLY A 544 -20.23 32.18 5.50
CA GLY A 544 -20.32 32.36 4.05
C GLY A 544 -19.18 31.64 3.33
N ALA A 545 -19.39 31.28 2.05
CA ALA A 545 -18.38 30.59 1.25
C ALA A 545 -17.02 31.32 1.28
N ASN A 546 -17.00 32.62 0.98
CA ASN A 546 -15.75 33.39 0.87
C ASN A 546 -15.02 33.52 2.22
N GLU A 547 -15.72 33.43 3.34
CA GLU A 547 -15.09 33.42 4.67
C GLU A 547 -14.31 32.13 4.89
N TYR A 548 -14.86 30.96 4.53
CA TYR A 548 -14.11 29.70 4.59
C TYR A 548 -12.88 29.73 3.68
N LEU A 549 -13.01 30.24 2.45
CA LEU A 549 -11.87 30.33 1.53
C LEU A 549 -10.75 31.22 2.07
N LEU A 550 -11.11 32.37 2.66
CA LEU A 550 -10.14 33.26 3.29
C LEU A 550 -9.49 32.61 4.52
N MET A 551 -10.22 31.80 5.29
CA MET A 551 -9.65 31.02 6.40
C MET A 551 -8.66 29.96 5.91
N ALA A 552 -8.93 29.30 4.76
CA ALA A 552 -7.97 28.38 4.14
C ALA A 552 -6.66 29.09 3.81
N PHE A 553 -6.73 30.23 3.11
CA PHE A 553 -5.57 31.05 2.78
C PHE A 553 -4.80 31.51 4.03
N LYS A 554 -5.47 32.11 5.02
CA LYS A 554 -4.81 32.63 6.23
C LYS A 554 -4.12 31.55 7.05
N THR A 555 -4.64 30.32 7.01
CA THR A 555 -4.00 29.16 7.63
C THR A 555 -2.69 28.82 6.91
N LEU A 556 -2.70 28.72 5.57
CA LEU A 556 -1.48 28.47 4.79
C LEU A 556 -0.47 29.64 4.88
N GLU A 557 -0.94 30.88 4.86
CA GLU A 557 -0.08 32.05 5.07
C GLU A 557 0.63 31.97 6.42
N ALA A 558 -0.09 31.62 7.50
CA ALA A 558 0.51 31.43 8.81
C ALA A 558 1.52 30.28 8.84
N MET A 559 1.29 29.20 8.09
CA MET A 559 2.24 28.08 7.95
C MET A 559 3.56 28.58 7.35
N TYR A 560 3.52 29.33 6.25
CA TYR A 560 4.72 29.79 5.55
C TYR A 560 5.45 30.95 6.23
N THR A 561 4.74 31.77 7.02
CA THR A 561 5.30 33.05 7.54
C THR A 561 5.45 33.12 9.06
N LYS A 562 4.79 32.25 9.82
CA LYS A 562 4.70 32.36 11.30
C LYS A 562 5.18 31.12 12.05
N ILE A 563 5.69 30.10 11.35
CA ILE A 563 6.38 28.98 12.01
C ILE A 563 7.78 29.46 12.44
N PRO A 564 8.12 29.44 13.73
CA PRO A 564 9.45 29.87 14.18
C PRO A 564 10.50 28.82 13.81
N GLN A 565 11.61 29.27 13.23
CA GLN A 565 12.75 28.42 12.85
C GLN A 565 13.92 28.55 13.86
N PRO A 566 14.74 27.49 14.05
CA PRO A 566 14.64 26.16 13.45
C PRO A 566 13.60 25.27 14.15
N THR A 567 13.10 24.25 13.44
CA THR A 567 12.20 23.21 14.00
C THR A 567 12.86 21.82 13.99
N PRO A 568 12.36 20.83 14.74
CA PRO A 568 12.88 19.46 14.73
C PRO A 568 12.87 18.78 13.35
N ILE A 569 11.99 19.20 12.44
CA ILE A 569 11.85 18.66 11.08
C ILE A 569 12.31 19.67 10.01
N GLY A 570 13.10 20.68 10.42
CA GLY A 570 13.57 21.75 9.52
C GLY A 570 12.45 22.72 9.10
N ASP A 571 12.63 23.38 7.96
CA ASP A 571 11.63 24.30 7.41
C ASP A 571 10.61 23.55 6.53
N ALA A 572 9.90 22.60 7.14
CA ALA A 572 9.04 21.64 6.43
C ALA A 572 8.00 22.27 5.50
N ALA A 573 7.50 23.48 5.83
CA ALA A 573 6.60 24.23 4.97
C ALA A 573 7.23 24.49 3.59
N HIS A 574 8.51 24.83 3.55
CA HIS A 574 9.26 25.16 2.34
C HIS A 574 10.07 23.99 1.78
N ASP A 575 10.48 23.04 2.61
CA ASP A 575 11.53 22.05 2.26
C ASP A 575 10.98 20.66 1.89
N LEU A 576 9.83 20.25 2.45
CA LEU A 576 9.31 18.88 2.38
C LEU A 576 7.96 18.83 1.67
N GLY A 577 7.65 17.76 0.96
CA GLY A 577 6.29 17.51 0.47
C GLY A 577 5.35 17.16 1.62
N LEU A 578 4.26 17.93 1.80
CA LEU A 578 3.31 17.70 2.88
C LEU A 578 2.07 16.95 2.39
N MET A 579 1.49 16.08 3.23
CA MET A 579 0.24 15.40 2.88
C MET A 579 -0.90 16.40 2.69
N GLY A 580 -1.54 16.32 1.54
CA GLY A 580 -2.73 17.08 1.18
C GLY A 580 -2.46 18.35 0.38
N GLU A 581 -1.24 18.59 -0.07
CA GLU A 581 -0.88 19.73 -0.93
C GLU A 581 -1.50 19.63 -2.34
N LEU A 582 -2.10 18.49 -2.70
CA LEU A 582 -2.84 18.30 -3.95
C LEU A 582 -3.93 19.33 -4.20
N LEU A 583 -4.42 20.00 -3.14
CA LEU A 583 -5.43 21.04 -3.26
C LEU A 583 -4.86 22.46 -3.43
N TYR A 584 -3.54 22.67 -3.38
CA TYR A 584 -2.95 23.99 -3.64
C TYR A 584 -3.39 24.61 -4.98
N PRO A 585 -3.37 23.87 -6.11
CA PRO A 585 -3.86 24.43 -7.38
C PRO A 585 -5.33 24.87 -7.30
N ASP A 586 -6.18 24.13 -6.57
CA ASP A 586 -7.60 24.46 -6.43
C ASP A 586 -7.80 25.65 -5.48
N ILE A 587 -7.09 25.73 -4.35
CA ILE A 587 -7.15 26.90 -3.44
C ILE A 587 -6.78 28.17 -4.20
N ILE A 588 -5.65 28.15 -4.93
CA ILE A 588 -5.19 29.29 -5.74
C ILE A 588 -6.23 29.66 -6.80
N ALA A 589 -6.79 28.67 -7.51
CA ALA A 589 -7.81 28.91 -8.52
C ALA A 589 -9.07 29.55 -7.91
N ARG A 590 -9.54 29.08 -6.74
CA ARG A 590 -10.72 29.65 -6.08
C ARG A 590 -10.48 31.05 -5.53
N LEU A 591 -9.29 31.35 -5.02
CA LEU A 591 -8.93 32.71 -4.63
C LEU A 591 -9.05 33.67 -5.82
N LYS A 592 -8.56 33.26 -7.00
CA LYS A 592 -8.72 34.03 -8.24
C LYS A 592 -10.18 34.16 -8.68
N ASP A 593 -10.94 33.06 -8.65
CA ASP A 593 -12.37 33.05 -9.02
C ASP A 593 -13.21 34.01 -8.15
N GLU A 594 -12.83 34.20 -6.87
CA GLU A 594 -13.49 35.11 -5.93
C GLU A 594 -12.90 36.54 -5.93
N GLY A 595 -11.92 36.84 -6.78
CA GLY A 595 -11.26 38.15 -6.86
C GLY A 595 -10.25 38.44 -5.73
N LEU A 596 -9.91 37.46 -4.90
CA LEU A 596 -8.88 37.51 -3.86
C LEU A 596 -7.47 37.37 -4.47
N THR A 597 -7.15 38.31 -5.38
CA THR A 597 -5.97 38.22 -6.25
C THR A 597 -4.66 38.39 -5.49
N ALA A 598 -4.62 39.24 -4.46
CA ALA A 598 -3.42 39.45 -3.66
C ALA A 598 -3.08 38.20 -2.84
N GLU A 599 -4.09 37.57 -2.24
CA GLU A 599 -3.96 36.32 -1.51
C GLU A 599 -3.50 35.18 -2.44
N ALA A 600 -4.09 35.08 -3.63
CA ALA A 600 -3.68 34.10 -4.64
C ALA A 600 -2.20 34.28 -5.04
N GLN A 601 -1.77 35.50 -5.31
CA GLN A 601 -0.39 35.83 -5.69
C GLN A 601 0.60 35.51 -4.56
N LEU A 602 0.24 35.82 -3.32
CA LEU A 602 1.11 35.54 -2.18
C LEU A 602 1.28 34.03 -1.96
N LEU A 603 0.18 33.27 -2.01
CA LEU A 603 0.24 31.81 -1.88
C LEU A 603 1.01 31.17 -3.05
N GLU A 604 0.82 31.65 -4.28
CA GLU A 604 1.63 31.22 -5.44
C GLU A 604 3.12 31.46 -5.21
N GLY A 605 3.50 32.61 -4.66
CA GLY A 605 4.90 32.91 -4.35
C GLY A 605 5.52 31.90 -3.37
N PHE A 606 4.79 31.53 -2.31
CA PHE A 606 5.24 30.48 -1.38
C PHE A 606 5.39 29.12 -2.07
N VAL A 607 4.40 28.71 -2.86
CA VAL A 607 4.42 27.44 -3.59
C VAL A 607 5.56 27.38 -4.62
N GLN A 608 5.90 28.51 -5.27
CA GLN A 608 7.04 28.60 -6.18
C GLN A 608 8.38 28.45 -5.45
N GLY A 609 8.53 29.08 -4.27
CA GLY A 609 9.74 28.91 -3.45
C GLY A 609 9.95 27.46 -3.01
N LYS A 610 8.87 26.80 -2.58
CA LYS A 610 8.89 25.36 -2.25
C LYS A 610 9.25 24.49 -3.45
N ARG A 611 8.62 24.75 -4.60
CA ARG A 611 8.93 24.06 -5.87
C ARG A 611 10.42 24.09 -6.16
N ASP A 612 11.07 25.25 -6.02
CA ASP A 612 12.49 25.39 -6.36
C ASP A 612 13.39 24.49 -5.50
N LYS A 613 13.06 24.36 -4.21
CA LYS A 613 13.77 23.45 -3.30
C LYS A 613 13.53 21.98 -3.63
N ILE A 614 12.29 21.59 -3.92
CA ILE A 614 11.92 20.21 -4.28
C ILE A 614 12.55 19.81 -5.61
N PHE A 615 12.53 20.70 -6.61
CA PHE A 615 13.05 20.40 -7.95
C PHE A 615 14.59 20.35 -7.98
N ALA A 616 15.28 20.95 -7.01
CA ALA A 616 16.73 20.89 -6.89
C ALA A 616 17.24 19.54 -6.34
N GLN A 617 16.39 18.73 -5.71
CA GLN A 617 16.79 17.45 -5.11
C GLN A 617 16.64 16.28 -6.09
N GLU A 618 17.57 15.34 -6.05
CA GLU A 618 17.50 14.12 -6.88
C GLU A 618 16.35 13.21 -6.48
N TYR A 619 16.08 13.09 -5.17
CA TYR A 619 14.98 12.31 -4.59
C TYR A 619 14.28 13.14 -3.49
N PRO A 620 13.32 14.02 -3.83
CA PRO A 620 12.67 14.96 -2.89
C PRO A 620 11.57 14.30 -2.03
N PHE A 621 11.78 13.04 -1.64
CA PHE A 621 10.74 12.24 -1.01
C PHE A 621 10.92 12.13 0.50
N ALA A 622 12.08 12.50 1.02
CA ALA A 622 12.40 12.42 2.45
C ALA A 622 11.42 13.23 3.32
N SER A 623 11.08 12.69 4.49
CA SER A 623 10.34 13.41 5.53
C SER A 623 10.73 12.85 6.93
N GLU A 624 9.85 12.18 7.68
CA GLU A 624 10.07 11.57 9.00
C GLU A 624 10.56 10.11 8.89
N MET A 625 10.35 9.46 7.74
CA MET A 625 10.68 8.04 7.51
C MET A 625 11.89 7.87 6.56
N SER A 626 12.55 6.70 6.60
CA SER A 626 13.73 6.44 5.74
C SER A 626 13.35 6.37 4.25
N ILE A 627 12.33 5.57 3.92
CA ILE A 627 11.55 5.74 2.69
C ILE A 627 10.25 6.40 3.10
N ASP A 628 10.12 7.67 2.75
CA ASP A 628 8.93 8.41 3.07
C ASP A 628 8.04 8.60 1.85
N THR A 629 6.85 8.03 1.91
CA THR A 629 5.84 8.11 0.85
C THR A 629 4.99 9.39 0.98
N THR A 630 5.07 10.07 2.13
CA THR A 630 4.35 11.30 2.47
C THR A 630 4.54 12.40 1.41
N GLY A 631 5.75 12.50 0.85
CA GLY A 631 6.10 13.52 -0.14
C GLY A 631 5.66 13.23 -1.57
N PHE A 632 5.22 12.01 -1.90
CA PHE A 632 4.90 11.63 -3.29
C PHE A 632 3.75 12.45 -3.87
N GLU A 633 2.67 12.58 -3.12
CA GLU A 633 1.50 13.37 -3.52
C GLU A 633 1.90 14.81 -3.86
N ALA A 634 2.55 15.51 -2.93
CA ALA A 634 2.96 16.90 -3.09
C ALA A 634 3.96 17.10 -4.25
N CYS A 635 4.98 16.23 -4.33
CA CYS A 635 5.98 16.28 -5.40
C CYS A 635 5.33 16.10 -6.78
N TYR A 636 4.40 15.15 -6.90
CA TYR A 636 3.63 14.97 -8.12
C TYR A 636 2.76 16.18 -8.46
N THR A 637 2.05 16.72 -7.47
CA THR A 637 1.21 17.92 -7.61
C THR A 637 2.01 19.09 -8.17
N LEU A 638 3.16 19.40 -7.59
CA LEU A 638 4.03 20.48 -8.04
C LEU A 638 4.66 20.17 -9.41
N ALA A 639 5.09 18.93 -9.63
CA ALA A 639 5.62 18.49 -10.93
C ALA A 639 4.60 18.72 -12.04
N LYS A 640 3.34 18.35 -11.83
CA LYS A 640 2.25 18.60 -12.79
C LYS A 640 1.94 20.08 -12.94
N MET A 641 1.82 20.81 -11.82
CA MET A 641 1.49 22.24 -11.82
C MET A 641 2.51 23.08 -12.61
N TYR A 642 3.79 22.71 -12.57
CA TYR A 642 4.88 23.45 -13.21
C TYR A 642 5.52 22.73 -14.41
N GLY A 643 4.93 21.65 -14.92
CA GLY A 643 5.36 20.98 -16.16
C GLY A 643 6.67 20.19 -16.06
N ASN A 644 7.04 19.67 -14.89
CA ASN A 644 8.21 18.82 -14.69
C ASN A 644 7.85 17.33 -14.87
N THR A 645 7.74 16.87 -16.12
CA THR A 645 7.40 15.48 -16.43
C THR A 645 8.41 14.47 -15.89
N ALA A 646 9.70 14.82 -15.87
CA ALA A 646 10.75 13.93 -15.36
C ALA A 646 10.56 13.59 -13.87
N LEU A 647 10.19 14.59 -13.05
CA LEU A 647 9.85 14.36 -11.65
C LEU A 647 8.52 13.60 -11.51
N ALA A 648 7.50 13.93 -12.31
CA ALA A 648 6.23 13.21 -12.29
C ALA A 648 6.42 11.70 -12.57
N ASP A 649 7.23 11.35 -13.58
CA ASP A 649 7.58 9.97 -13.91
C ASP A 649 8.37 9.29 -12.78
N LYS A 650 9.31 10.00 -12.16
CA LYS A 650 10.10 9.50 -11.03
C LYS A 650 9.22 9.20 -9.82
N VAL A 651 8.33 10.12 -9.46
CA VAL A 651 7.39 9.95 -8.35
C VAL A 651 6.47 8.75 -8.60
N THR A 652 5.90 8.63 -9.80
CA THR A 652 5.00 7.49 -10.11
C THR A 652 5.73 6.15 -10.04
N ARG A 653 6.96 6.04 -10.56
CA ARG A 653 7.73 4.79 -10.42
C ARG A 653 8.04 4.46 -8.96
N ALA A 654 8.43 5.45 -8.16
CA ALA A 654 8.69 5.25 -6.74
C ALA A 654 7.42 4.85 -5.96
N SER A 655 6.30 5.51 -6.26
CA SER A 655 4.98 5.19 -5.69
C SER A 655 4.51 3.78 -6.04
N LEU A 656 4.78 3.28 -7.25
CA LEU A 656 4.51 1.88 -7.61
C LEU A 656 5.45 0.90 -6.92
N ALA A 657 6.72 1.27 -6.75
CA ALA A 657 7.73 0.44 -6.07
C ALA A 657 7.44 0.27 -4.59
N ALA A 658 6.84 1.28 -3.95
CA ALA A 658 6.36 1.22 -2.59
C ALA A 658 5.06 0.40 -2.44
N ARG A 659 4.70 -0.48 -3.38
CA ARG A 659 3.46 -1.27 -3.34
C ARG A 659 3.66 -2.71 -3.76
N GLY A 660 2.88 -3.60 -3.14
CA GLY A 660 2.86 -5.00 -3.51
C GLY A 660 1.97 -5.30 -4.73
N MET A 661 2.36 -6.34 -5.47
CA MET A 661 1.57 -6.98 -6.54
C MET A 661 1.32 -8.47 -6.26
N GLN A 662 1.65 -8.92 -5.05
CA GLN A 662 1.48 -10.29 -4.57
C GLN A 662 0.00 -10.60 -4.36
N PRO A 663 -0.46 -11.83 -4.60
CA PRO A 663 -1.86 -12.21 -4.43
C PRO A 663 -2.27 -12.43 -2.97
N LEU A 664 -2.00 -11.39 -2.16
CA LEU A 664 -2.30 -11.26 -0.74
C LEU A 664 -3.01 -9.92 -0.56
N TRP A 665 -4.26 -9.94 -0.08
CA TRP A 665 -5.11 -8.73 0.01
C TRP A 665 -4.50 -7.56 0.79
N TYR A 666 -3.64 -7.83 1.78
CA TYR A 666 -2.95 -6.81 2.58
C TYR A 666 -1.63 -6.31 1.99
N PHE A 667 -1.13 -6.92 0.91
CA PHE A 667 0.04 -6.42 0.17
C PHE A 667 -0.32 -5.89 -1.22
N TYR A 668 -1.36 -6.43 -1.87
CA TYR A 668 -1.74 -6.02 -3.23
C TYR A 668 -2.26 -4.57 -3.26
N GLY A 669 -1.49 -3.66 -3.85
CA GLY A 669 -1.77 -2.21 -3.87
C GLY A 669 -1.55 -1.50 -2.53
N SER A 670 -1.30 -2.25 -1.46
CA SER A 670 -0.99 -1.74 -0.12
C SER A 670 0.34 -0.99 -0.14
N ASP A 671 0.45 0.07 0.67
CA ASP A 671 1.69 0.80 0.86
C ASP A 671 2.71 0.00 1.68
N ASN A 672 3.90 -0.17 1.11
CA ASN A 672 5.12 -0.56 1.81
C ASN A 672 5.83 0.74 2.22
N ARG A 673 5.42 1.29 3.35
CA ARG A 673 6.04 2.48 3.94
C ARG A 673 6.98 2.14 5.10
N HIS A 674 7.82 3.10 5.45
CA HIS A 674 8.77 3.05 6.58
C HIS A 674 10.01 2.18 6.31
N MET A 675 9.85 0.86 6.18
CA MET A 675 10.95 -0.11 6.04
C MET A 675 10.51 -1.43 5.37
N GLY A 676 10.77 -1.60 4.07
CA GLY A 676 10.45 -2.85 3.36
C GLY A 676 8.96 -3.28 3.48
N GLU A 677 8.70 -4.59 3.52
CA GLU A 677 7.36 -5.16 3.79
C GLU A 677 7.12 -5.19 5.32
N SER A 678 7.00 -3.99 5.91
CA SER A 678 6.88 -3.79 7.36
C SER A 678 5.51 -4.23 7.93
N TRP A 679 5.34 -4.00 9.23
CA TRP A 679 4.04 -4.09 9.92
C TRP A 679 3.06 -2.97 9.56
N TRP A 680 3.45 -2.02 8.71
CA TRP A 680 2.55 -1.02 8.12
C TRP A 680 1.92 -1.57 6.85
N ASN A 681 0.69 -2.09 6.92
CA ASN A 681 -0.06 -2.54 5.75
C ASN A 681 -1.43 -1.85 5.72
N LEU A 682 -1.89 -1.45 4.54
CA LEU A 682 -3.14 -0.71 4.35
C LEU A 682 -3.19 0.58 5.17
N GLY A 683 -2.06 1.28 5.27
CA GLY A 683 -2.01 2.62 5.86
C GLY A 683 -2.71 3.65 4.96
N TYR A 684 -2.74 4.91 5.41
CA TYR A 684 -3.40 5.98 4.65
C TYR A 684 -2.87 6.09 3.20
N GLU A 685 -1.58 5.81 3.00
CA GLU A 685 -0.91 5.98 1.72
C GLU A 685 -1.37 4.98 0.67
N THR A 686 -1.96 3.85 1.09
CA THR A 686 -2.62 2.92 0.17
C THR A 686 -3.59 3.65 -0.76
N GLN A 687 -4.46 4.52 -0.23
CA GLN A 687 -5.44 5.24 -1.06
C GLN A 687 -5.02 6.66 -1.41
N LEU A 688 -4.22 7.34 -0.58
CA LEU A 688 -3.71 8.67 -0.91
C LEU A 688 -2.79 8.62 -2.15
N GLY A 689 -1.85 7.68 -2.20
CA GLY A 689 -1.00 7.51 -3.38
C GLY A 689 -1.74 6.97 -4.60
N ALA A 690 -2.87 6.27 -4.43
CA ALA A 690 -3.71 5.84 -5.54
C ALA A 690 -4.26 7.03 -6.33
N TRP A 691 -4.55 8.16 -5.68
CA TRP A 691 -4.99 9.39 -6.36
C TRP A 691 -3.92 9.89 -7.33
N GLN A 692 -2.68 9.98 -6.85
CA GLN A 692 -1.53 10.45 -7.62
C GLN A 692 -1.29 9.55 -8.84
N GLN A 693 -1.32 8.24 -8.66
CA GLN A 693 -1.14 7.29 -9.75
C GLN A 693 -2.31 7.34 -10.76
N GLN A 694 -3.55 7.50 -10.30
CA GLN A 694 -4.73 7.61 -11.16
C GLN A 694 -4.67 8.86 -12.04
N ASP A 695 -4.26 10.00 -11.46
CA ASP A 695 -4.07 11.23 -12.21
C ASP A 695 -2.91 11.12 -13.22
N TYR A 696 -1.82 10.43 -12.85
CA TYR A 696 -0.70 10.15 -13.77
C TYR A 696 -1.13 9.26 -14.94
N LEU A 697 -1.88 8.19 -14.66
CA LEU A 697 -2.46 7.29 -15.67
C LEU A 697 -3.26 8.08 -16.70
N PHE A 698 -4.07 9.04 -16.24
CA PHE A 698 -4.84 9.90 -17.13
C PHE A 698 -3.97 10.91 -17.89
N SER A 699 -3.05 11.59 -17.19
CA SER A 699 -2.32 12.75 -17.72
C SER A 699 -1.11 12.37 -18.60
N TYR A 700 -0.33 11.37 -18.20
CA TYR A 700 0.99 11.09 -18.78
C TYR A 700 1.12 9.70 -19.38
N ALA A 701 0.48 8.68 -18.79
CA ALA A 701 0.74 7.29 -19.21
C ALA A 701 0.26 7.00 -20.64
N SER A 702 1.07 6.32 -21.44
CA SER A 702 0.61 5.73 -22.70
C SER A 702 -0.28 4.52 -22.41
N THR A 703 -1.39 4.35 -23.12
CA THR A 703 -2.24 3.15 -23.02
C THR A 703 -1.69 1.97 -23.86
N ASN A 704 -0.63 2.22 -24.65
CA ASN A 704 -0.01 1.28 -25.57
C ASN A 704 1.15 0.49 -24.92
N GLY A 705 0.94 -0.18 -23.79
CA GLY A 705 1.93 -1.14 -23.29
C GLY A 705 1.45 -1.94 -22.08
N ALA A 706 2.07 -3.09 -21.82
CA ALA A 706 1.75 -3.92 -20.66
C ALA A 706 2.02 -3.20 -19.32
N GLU A 707 2.94 -2.24 -19.30
CA GLU A 707 3.20 -1.40 -18.12
C GLU A 707 1.98 -0.56 -17.71
N PHE A 708 1.17 -0.10 -18.68
CA PHE A 708 -0.09 0.58 -18.38
C PHE A 708 -1.07 -0.36 -17.66
N ASP A 709 -1.16 -1.61 -18.10
CA ASP A 709 -2.06 -2.59 -17.49
C ASP A 709 -1.62 -2.90 -16.05
N GLU A 710 -0.31 -3.11 -15.82
CA GLU A 710 0.22 -3.33 -14.46
C GLU A 710 0.00 -2.11 -13.55
N MET A 711 0.25 -0.89 -14.05
CA MET A 711 0.00 0.34 -13.28
C MET A 711 -1.49 0.51 -12.98
N MET A 712 -2.38 0.33 -13.95
CA MET A 712 -3.83 0.42 -13.73
C MET A 712 -4.31 -0.60 -12.69
N ARG A 713 -3.84 -1.85 -12.77
CA ARG A 713 -4.16 -2.90 -11.79
C ARG A 713 -3.65 -2.55 -10.39
N SER A 714 -2.42 -2.03 -10.27
CA SER A 714 -1.83 -1.62 -8.99
C SER A 714 -2.61 -0.45 -8.38
N THR A 715 -2.83 0.62 -9.17
CA THR A 715 -3.53 1.83 -8.74
C THR A 715 -4.96 1.53 -8.30
N TYR A 716 -5.71 0.76 -9.09
CA TYR A 716 -7.09 0.45 -8.73
C TYR A 716 -7.18 -0.58 -7.59
N GLY A 717 -6.22 -1.51 -7.52
CA GLY A 717 -6.06 -2.40 -6.37
C GLY A 717 -5.87 -1.62 -5.08
N ALA A 718 -5.00 -0.61 -5.09
CA ALA A 718 -4.72 0.28 -3.97
C ALA A 718 -5.97 1.09 -3.56
N TYR A 719 -6.69 1.64 -4.55
CA TYR A 719 -7.96 2.32 -4.31
C TYR A 719 -8.98 1.44 -3.57
N VAL A 720 -9.15 0.17 -3.97
CA VAL A 720 -10.13 -0.72 -3.31
C VAL A 720 -9.61 -1.23 -1.96
N ALA A 721 -8.30 -1.45 -1.84
CA ALA A 721 -7.71 -2.09 -0.66
C ALA A 721 -7.93 -1.30 0.63
N GLY A 722 -7.78 0.03 0.60
CA GLY A 722 -7.92 0.85 1.81
C GLY A 722 -9.33 0.81 2.43
N TRP A 723 -10.38 0.55 1.63
CA TRP A 723 -11.76 0.43 2.16
C TRP A 723 -11.94 -0.76 3.11
N ALA A 724 -11.02 -1.73 3.13
CA ALA A 724 -11.03 -2.84 4.09
C ALA A 724 -10.84 -2.40 5.55
N ASN A 725 -10.26 -1.20 5.78
CA ASN A 725 -10.09 -0.62 7.11
C ASN A 725 -11.42 -0.25 7.80
N ILE A 726 -12.50 -0.04 7.05
CA ILE A 726 -13.82 0.31 7.62
C ILE A 726 -14.52 -0.95 8.10
N ASN A 727 -14.82 -1.03 9.38
CA ASN A 727 -15.50 -2.17 9.99
C ASN A 727 -16.98 -2.23 9.58
N ALA A 728 -17.34 -3.29 8.86
CA ALA A 728 -18.71 -3.68 8.55
C ALA A 728 -19.11 -4.99 9.25
N GLY A 729 -18.35 -5.41 10.27
CA GLY A 729 -18.52 -6.65 11.02
C GLY A 729 -17.35 -7.62 10.89
N GLN A 730 -16.42 -7.39 9.95
CA GLN A 730 -15.27 -8.26 9.71
C GLN A 730 -14.09 -8.05 10.67
N ILE A 731 -14.00 -6.87 11.30
CA ILE A 731 -12.96 -6.54 12.28
C ILE A 731 -13.52 -6.75 13.70
N SER A 732 -14.70 -6.18 13.96
CA SER A 732 -15.44 -6.33 15.20
C SER A 732 -16.91 -6.57 14.89
N GLY A 733 -17.48 -7.63 15.47
CA GLY A 733 -18.89 -7.98 15.32
C GLY A 733 -19.86 -7.15 16.18
N ASP A 734 -19.34 -6.24 17.01
CA ASP A 734 -20.17 -5.37 17.84
C ASP A 734 -20.83 -4.27 16.99
N ALA A 735 -22.15 -4.11 17.15
CA ALA A 735 -22.93 -3.09 16.45
C ALA A 735 -22.43 -1.66 16.73
N ALA A 736 -21.85 -1.40 17.91
CA ALA A 736 -21.29 -0.10 18.27
C ALA A 736 -20.06 0.29 17.43
N ASN A 737 -19.41 -0.67 16.78
CA ASN A 737 -18.21 -0.46 15.95
C ASN A 737 -18.49 -0.46 14.45
N ILE A 738 -19.73 -0.67 14.02
CA ILE A 738 -20.05 -0.64 12.59
C ILE A 738 -19.88 0.78 12.06
N GLY A 739 -19.00 0.95 11.08
CA GLY A 739 -18.56 2.25 10.57
C GLY A 739 -17.29 2.80 11.22
N ALA A 740 -16.76 2.19 12.28
CA ALA A 740 -15.46 2.55 12.81
C ALA A 740 -14.35 2.13 11.83
N ALA A 741 -13.27 2.91 11.75
CA ALA A 741 -12.09 2.54 10.99
C ALA A 741 -11.01 1.94 11.91
N SER A 742 -10.24 1.00 11.37
CA SER A 742 -8.91 0.63 11.87
C SER A 742 -7.87 1.57 11.27
N TRP A 743 -6.84 1.94 12.03
CA TRP A 743 -5.71 2.74 11.53
C TRP A 743 -5.03 2.04 10.37
N GLN A 744 -4.79 0.74 10.53
CA GLN A 744 -4.08 -0.07 9.57
C GLN A 744 -4.20 -1.56 9.90
N PHE A 745 -3.72 -2.38 8.97
CA PHE A 745 -3.51 -3.80 9.17
C PHE A 745 -2.03 -4.11 9.42
N GLN A 746 -1.78 -5.07 10.31
CA GLN A 746 -0.46 -5.64 10.56
C GLN A 746 -0.50 -7.13 10.24
N SER A 747 0.03 -7.51 9.07
CA SER A 747 0.07 -8.91 8.61
C SER A 747 0.91 -9.83 9.52
N GLU A 748 1.86 -9.24 10.23
CA GLU A 748 2.63 -9.94 11.24
C GLU A 748 1.78 -10.33 12.45
N LYS A 749 0.63 -9.70 12.75
CA LYS A 749 -0.12 -9.92 14.01
C LYS A 749 0.74 -9.68 15.28
N GLY A 750 0.13 -9.84 16.45
CA GLY A 750 0.79 -9.63 17.75
C GLY A 750 0.87 -8.16 18.16
N THR A 751 1.59 -7.89 19.25
CA THR A 751 1.74 -6.53 19.80
C THR A 751 2.69 -5.71 18.95
N SER A 752 2.33 -4.47 18.62
CA SER A 752 3.22 -3.50 17.99
C SER A 752 4.00 -2.69 19.04
N ASN A 753 4.92 -1.83 18.59
CA ASN A 753 5.59 -0.85 19.43
C ASN A 753 4.62 0.21 20.03
N TYR A 754 3.36 0.20 19.59
CA TYR A 754 2.24 0.96 20.17
C TYR A 754 1.43 0.03 21.08
N GLY A 755 2.07 -0.60 22.07
CA GLY A 755 1.48 -1.68 22.89
C GLY A 755 0.21 -1.32 23.68
N HIS A 756 -0.19 -0.05 23.73
CA HIS A 756 -1.46 0.40 24.31
C HIS A 756 -2.64 0.35 23.32
N ILE A 757 -2.38 0.21 22.01
CA ILE A 757 -3.38 0.00 20.97
C ILE A 757 -3.64 -1.50 20.87
N ALA A 758 -4.89 -1.90 21.11
CA ALA A 758 -5.27 -3.30 20.97
C ALA A 758 -5.18 -3.76 19.50
N ASN A 759 -4.81 -5.01 19.29
CA ASN A 759 -4.76 -5.64 17.97
C ASN A 759 -5.88 -6.68 17.85
N LEU A 760 -6.78 -6.48 16.88
CA LEU A 760 -7.93 -7.33 16.59
C LEU A 760 -7.62 -8.17 15.34
N ASP A 761 -6.92 -9.29 15.53
CA ASP A 761 -6.49 -10.20 14.46
C ASP A 761 -5.68 -9.54 13.32
N GLY A 762 -4.76 -8.66 13.70
CA GLY A 762 -3.93 -7.87 12.78
C GLY A 762 -4.41 -6.43 12.63
N TRP A 763 -5.70 -6.15 12.84
CA TRP A 763 -6.24 -4.80 12.77
C TRP A 763 -5.92 -3.98 14.01
N TRP A 764 -5.39 -2.78 13.82
CA TRP A 764 -5.21 -1.86 14.93
C TRP A 764 -6.56 -1.31 15.38
N ALA A 765 -6.93 -1.50 16.64
CA ALA A 765 -8.27 -1.21 17.13
C ALA A 765 -8.65 0.28 17.13
N TRP A 766 -7.66 1.16 16.99
CA TRP A 766 -7.84 2.61 16.96
C TRP A 766 -7.93 3.12 15.53
N SER A 767 -8.66 4.20 15.28
CA SER A 767 -8.91 4.72 13.92
C SER A 767 -7.72 5.37 13.23
N GLY A 768 -6.79 5.93 14.00
CA GLY A 768 -5.56 6.54 13.53
C GLY A 768 -5.76 7.54 12.40
N GLU A 769 -4.93 7.39 11.36
CA GLU A 769 -4.85 8.28 10.20
C GLU A 769 -5.67 7.79 8.99
N ALA A 770 -6.47 6.72 9.14
CA ALA A 770 -7.12 6.04 8.02
C ALA A 770 -7.99 6.98 7.15
N ASP A 771 -8.61 7.99 7.77
CA ASP A 771 -9.42 9.01 7.08
C ASP A 771 -8.65 9.80 6.01
N LEU A 772 -7.33 9.96 6.15
CA LEU A 772 -6.51 10.60 5.13
C LEU A 772 -6.45 9.73 3.86
N GLY A 773 -6.40 8.41 4.05
CA GLY A 773 -6.52 7.44 2.97
C GLY A 773 -7.90 7.49 2.33
N PHE A 774 -8.98 7.48 3.12
CA PHE A 774 -10.34 7.56 2.59
C PHE A 774 -10.60 8.85 1.80
N TRP A 775 -10.00 9.96 2.24
CA TRP A 775 -10.01 11.21 1.48
C TRP A 775 -9.36 11.06 0.10
N GLY A 776 -8.16 10.47 0.03
CA GLY A 776 -7.53 10.07 -1.22
C GLY A 776 -8.38 9.11 -2.05
N GLY A 777 -9.07 8.18 -1.39
CA GLY A 777 -10.01 7.22 -1.98
C GLY A 777 -11.17 7.91 -2.70
N LEU A 778 -11.85 8.87 -2.04
CA LEU A 778 -12.91 9.68 -2.66
C LEU A 778 -12.41 10.43 -3.90
N LYS A 779 -11.18 10.97 -3.83
CA LYS A 779 -10.53 11.64 -4.96
C LYS A 779 -10.04 10.72 -6.05
N THR A 780 -9.92 9.42 -5.80
CA THR A 780 -9.54 8.41 -6.80
C THR A 780 -10.75 7.77 -7.48
N ALA A 781 -11.88 7.66 -6.78
CA ALA A 781 -13.11 7.00 -7.22
C ALA A 781 -13.58 7.40 -8.63
N ALA A 782 -13.47 6.48 -9.59
CA ALA A 782 -13.92 6.64 -10.96
C ALA A 782 -14.13 5.27 -11.59
N VAL A 783 -15.01 5.19 -12.59
CA VAL A 783 -15.05 4.01 -13.48
C VAL A 783 -13.98 4.15 -14.55
N ASN A 784 -13.03 3.21 -14.60
CA ASN A 784 -11.99 3.17 -15.62
C ASN A 784 -12.25 2.01 -16.59
N VAL A 785 -12.69 2.34 -17.81
CA VAL A 785 -12.87 1.36 -18.90
C VAL A 785 -11.57 1.21 -19.68
N VAL A 786 -11.06 -0.01 -19.73
CA VAL A 786 -9.80 -0.36 -20.40
C VAL A 786 -10.01 -1.51 -21.38
N GLU A 787 -9.05 -1.71 -22.28
CA GLU A 787 -8.85 -2.97 -22.99
C GLU A 787 -7.56 -3.61 -22.43
N ASP A 788 -7.71 -4.36 -21.35
CA ASP A 788 -6.59 -5.01 -20.67
C ASP A 788 -6.07 -6.18 -21.52
N ARG A 789 -4.75 -6.33 -21.67
CA ARG A 789 -4.18 -7.36 -22.56
C ARG A 789 -4.45 -8.78 -22.07
N VAL A 790 -4.70 -8.99 -20.78
CA VAL A 790 -4.94 -10.31 -20.19
C VAL A 790 -6.44 -10.61 -20.15
N VAL A 791 -7.27 -9.68 -19.69
CA VAL A 791 -8.71 -9.94 -19.49
C VAL A 791 -9.63 -9.39 -20.59
N GLY A 792 -9.14 -8.47 -21.42
CA GLY A 792 -9.91 -7.79 -22.45
C GLY A 792 -10.66 -6.55 -21.94
N LEU A 793 -11.82 -6.28 -22.52
CA LEU A 793 -12.70 -5.19 -22.08
C LEU A 793 -13.08 -5.36 -20.61
N TYR A 794 -12.68 -4.39 -19.79
CA TYR A 794 -12.93 -4.38 -18.36
C TYR A 794 -13.26 -2.98 -17.86
N ALA A 795 -14.10 -2.87 -16.83
CA ALA A 795 -14.36 -1.64 -16.12
C ALA A 795 -13.95 -1.80 -14.65
N TYR A 796 -12.90 -1.10 -14.26
CA TYR A 796 -12.62 -0.95 -12.83
C TYR A 796 -13.67 -0.02 -12.23
N GLY A 797 -14.19 -0.38 -11.07
CA GLY A 797 -15.20 0.44 -10.39
C GLY A 797 -16.60 0.37 -10.98
N GLY A 798 -16.89 -0.55 -11.89
CA GLY A 798 -18.22 -0.66 -12.48
C GLY A 798 -18.39 -1.89 -13.35
N ASP A 799 -19.57 -2.01 -13.94
CA ASP A 799 -19.82 -3.02 -14.98
C ASP A 799 -19.75 -2.34 -16.35
N VAL A 800 -19.26 -3.06 -17.37
CA VAL A 800 -19.28 -2.61 -18.76
C VAL A 800 -19.72 -3.72 -19.69
N VAL A 801 -20.59 -3.37 -20.65
CA VAL A 801 -20.97 -4.21 -21.78
C VAL A 801 -20.86 -3.39 -23.06
N LEU A 802 -20.22 -3.95 -24.09
CA LEU A 802 -20.26 -3.39 -25.44
C LEU A 802 -21.45 -3.99 -26.19
N GLN A 803 -22.46 -3.18 -26.48
CA GLN A 803 -23.66 -3.60 -27.22
C GLN A 803 -24.13 -2.50 -28.17
N ASN A 804 -24.60 -2.87 -29.35
CA ASN A 804 -25.09 -1.92 -30.36
C ASN A 804 -24.09 -0.77 -30.63
N ASN A 805 -22.79 -1.10 -30.71
CA ASN A 805 -21.71 -0.14 -30.90
C ASN A 805 -21.63 0.96 -29.83
N ALA A 806 -22.04 0.66 -28.59
CA ALA A 806 -21.91 1.55 -27.44
C ALA A 806 -21.46 0.79 -26.18
N TYR A 807 -20.57 1.42 -25.41
CA TYR A 807 -20.24 1.01 -24.05
C TYR A 807 -21.39 1.39 -23.13
N VAL A 808 -22.00 0.39 -22.49
CA VAL A 808 -22.99 0.58 -21.45
C VAL A 808 -22.32 0.33 -20.11
N VAL A 809 -22.23 1.38 -19.30
CA VAL A 809 -21.49 1.41 -18.05
C VAL A 809 -22.42 1.67 -16.88
N THR A 810 -22.29 0.85 -15.83
CA THR A 810 -22.98 1.04 -14.54
C THR A 810 -21.93 1.24 -13.45
N PRO A 811 -21.90 2.40 -12.76
CA PRO A 811 -20.86 2.69 -11.79
C PRO A 811 -21.10 2.01 -10.45
N LYS A 812 -20.01 1.54 -9.84
CA LYS A 812 -19.89 0.91 -8.52
C LYS A 812 -18.64 1.41 -7.76
N ASP A 813 -18.08 2.55 -8.18
CA ASP A 813 -16.87 3.17 -7.62
C ASP A 813 -17.14 3.91 -6.29
N GLY A 814 -18.31 3.71 -5.68
CA GLY A 814 -18.69 4.36 -4.43
C GLY A 814 -19.12 5.83 -4.54
N VAL A 815 -18.56 6.60 -5.49
CA VAL A 815 -18.85 8.05 -5.64
C VAL A 815 -19.76 8.32 -6.84
N ARG A 816 -19.54 7.62 -7.97
CA ARG A 816 -20.41 7.61 -9.16
C ARG A 816 -20.50 8.98 -9.86
N GLN A 817 -19.37 9.68 -9.93
CA GLN A 817 -19.25 10.99 -10.56
C GLN A 817 -18.28 11.03 -11.75
N ARG A 818 -17.39 10.03 -11.88
CA ARG A 818 -16.36 10.03 -12.92
C ARG A 818 -16.35 8.74 -13.73
N LEU A 819 -16.08 8.89 -15.03
CA LEU A 819 -15.91 7.81 -16.00
C LEU A 819 -14.77 8.17 -16.94
N ALA A 820 -13.82 7.26 -17.15
CA ALA A 820 -12.76 7.39 -18.14
C ALA A 820 -12.71 6.15 -19.05
N LEU A 821 -12.79 6.36 -20.36
CA LEU A 821 -12.59 5.32 -21.38
C LEU A 821 -11.15 5.41 -21.92
N TYR A 822 -10.23 4.74 -21.24
CA TYR A 822 -8.82 4.68 -21.64
C TYR A 822 -8.63 4.00 -23.01
N ASN A 823 -9.50 3.04 -23.34
CA ASN A 823 -9.55 2.41 -24.65
C ASN A 823 -10.11 3.32 -25.77
N LYS A 824 -10.54 4.54 -25.46
CA LYS A 824 -11.07 5.53 -26.41
C LYS A 824 -10.40 6.89 -26.24
N GLY A 825 -9.08 6.92 -26.41
CA GLY A 825 -8.30 8.16 -26.39
C GLY A 825 -8.37 8.89 -25.05
N LYS A 826 -8.60 8.15 -23.96
CA LYS A 826 -8.87 8.69 -22.61
C LYS A 826 -10.01 9.71 -22.60
N PHE A 827 -11.08 9.47 -23.35
CA PHE A 827 -12.32 10.22 -23.18
C PHE A 827 -12.76 10.11 -21.72
N ALA A 828 -13.05 11.25 -21.08
CA ALA A 828 -13.50 11.27 -19.70
C ALA A 828 -14.71 12.17 -19.52
N LEU A 829 -15.54 11.78 -18.55
CA LEU A 829 -16.74 12.45 -18.13
C LEU A 829 -16.69 12.61 -16.61
N GLU A 830 -16.96 13.81 -16.14
CA GLU A 830 -17.19 14.13 -14.74
C GLU A 830 -18.56 14.80 -14.60
N VAL A 831 -19.33 14.38 -13.60
CA VAL A 831 -20.65 14.93 -13.25
C VAL A 831 -20.54 15.63 -11.89
N ASP A 832 -20.75 16.94 -11.87
CA ASP A 832 -20.84 17.73 -10.64
C ASP A 832 -22.32 17.94 -10.24
N ARG A 833 -22.55 18.11 -8.93
CA ARG A 833 -23.89 18.31 -8.31
C ARG A 833 -24.91 17.21 -8.57
N ALA A 834 -24.46 16.05 -9.04
CA ALA A 834 -25.26 14.86 -9.27
C ALA A 834 -24.36 13.61 -9.27
N LYS A 835 -24.98 12.44 -9.28
CA LYS A 835 -24.36 11.16 -9.61
C LYS A 835 -24.87 10.65 -10.94
N TYR A 836 -24.14 9.75 -11.61
CA TYR A 836 -24.70 8.97 -12.71
C TYR A 836 -25.07 7.54 -12.26
N ALA A 837 -26.18 7.03 -12.79
CA ALA A 837 -26.61 5.65 -12.60
C ALA A 837 -26.26 4.76 -13.79
N ARG A 838 -26.10 5.37 -14.96
CA ARG A 838 -25.76 4.69 -16.20
C ARG A 838 -25.14 5.67 -17.17
N ALA A 839 -24.12 5.22 -17.89
CA ALA A 839 -23.61 5.90 -19.06
C ALA A 839 -23.71 4.98 -20.28
N GLN A 840 -24.13 5.51 -21.41
CA GLN A 840 -24.08 4.83 -22.70
C GLN A 840 -23.29 5.70 -23.67
N VAL A 841 -22.15 5.20 -24.09
CA VAL A 841 -21.17 5.95 -24.88
C VAL A 841 -20.90 5.18 -26.17
N SER A 842 -21.35 5.71 -27.30
CA SER A 842 -21.02 5.16 -28.64
C SER A 842 -19.50 5.04 -28.85
N THR A 843 -19.07 4.04 -29.62
CA THR A 843 -17.62 3.76 -29.80
C THR A 843 -16.87 4.83 -30.60
N ASP A 844 -17.58 5.71 -31.30
CA ASP A 844 -17.09 6.87 -32.03
C ASP A 844 -17.25 8.18 -31.23
N LEU A 845 -17.80 8.10 -30.00
CA LEU A 845 -18.07 9.22 -29.09
C LEU A 845 -19.03 10.28 -29.66
N ARG A 846 -19.90 9.91 -30.62
CA ARG A 846 -20.87 10.83 -31.25
C ARG A 846 -22.24 10.83 -30.58
N ASP A 847 -22.59 9.80 -29.83
CA ASP A 847 -23.79 9.72 -29.00
C ASP A 847 -23.41 9.28 -27.58
N ILE A 848 -23.68 10.16 -26.61
CA ILE A 848 -23.37 9.98 -25.19
C ILE A 848 -24.66 10.23 -24.41
N GLN A 849 -25.11 9.24 -23.65
CA GLN A 849 -26.30 9.32 -22.80
C GLN A 849 -25.90 9.05 -21.35
N ILE A 850 -26.30 9.93 -20.45
CA ILE A 850 -25.96 9.87 -19.04
C ILE A 850 -27.26 9.93 -18.24
N THR A 851 -27.56 8.86 -17.51
CA THR A 851 -28.70 8.84 -16.58
C THR A 851 -28.24 9.41 -15.24
N VAL A 852 -28.74 10.57 -14.86
CA VAL A 852 -28.35 11.27 -13.63
C VAL A 852 -29.29 11.02 -12.47
N GLN A 853 -28.76 11.14 -11.26
CA GLN A 853 -29.46 11.06 -9.99
C GLN A 853 -29.08 12.27 -9.12
N SER A 854 -30.06 12.81 -8.41
CA SER A 854 -29.86 13.91 -7.48
C SER A 854 -29.02 13.46 -6.28
N VAL A 855 -28.20 14.37 -5.78
CA VAL A 855 -27.48 14.24 -4.50
C VAL A 855 -28.06 15.14 -3.40
N VAL A 856 -29.11 15.90 -3.72
CA VAL A 856 -29.82 16.80 -2.80
C VAL A 856 -31.34 16.53 -2.83
N THR A 857 -32.04 16.99 -1.81
CA THR A 857 -33.49 17.10 -1.83
C THR A 857 -33.91 18.32 -2.66
N GLY A 858 -35.01 18.19 -3.41
CA GLY A 858 -35.51 19.26 -4.28
C GLY A 858 -34.82 19.31 -5.64
N SER A 859 -34.75 20.51 -6.21
CA SER A 859 -34.27 20.70 -7.58
C SER A 859 -32.77 20.88 -7.65
N TYR A 860 -32.13 20.37 -8.70
CA TYR A 860 -30.68 20.40 -8.90
C TYR A 860 -30.33 20.67 -10.35
N THR A 861 -29.11 21.15 -10.60
CA THR A 861 -28.62 21.48 -11.93
C THR A 861 -27.25 20.85 -12.14
N PRO A 862 -27.20 19.64 -12.72
CA PRO A 862 -25.94 18.98 -13.04
C PRO A 862 -25.06 19.80 -13.98
N GLU A 863 -23.76 19.70 -13.76
CA GLU A 863 -22.72 20.21 -14.66
C GLU A 863 -21.87 19.04 -15.12
N PHE A 864 -21.56 18.98 -16.41
CA PHE A 864 -20.73 17.93 -16.98
C PHE A 864 -19.41 18.51 -17.48
N THR A 865 -18.31 17.93 -17.07
CA THR A 865 -16.99 18.21 -17.64
C THR A 865 -16.56 17.03 -18.49
N LEU A 866 -16.38 17.25 -19.78
CA LEU A 866 -15.92 16.25 -20.73
C LEU A 866 -14.50 16.57 -21.19
N ARG A 867 -13.63 15.56 -21.21
CA ARG A 867 -12.26 15.66 -21.70
C ARG A 867 -12.07 14.72 -22.88
N ASN A 868 -11.31 15.17 -23.88
CA ASN A 868 -11.04 14.41 -25.11
C ASN A 868 -12.33 14.00 -25.87
N LEU A 869 -13.39 14.82 -25.78
CA LEU A 869 -14.57 14.67 -26.64
C LEU A 869 -14.19 15.11 -28.06
N PRO A 870 -14.44 14.34 -29.13
CA PRO A 870 -14.03 14.72 -30.49
C PRO A 870 -14.47 16.13 -30.88
N ALA A 871 -13.66 16.80 -31.71
CA ALA A 871 -14.00 18.15 -32.17
C ALA A 871 -15.28 18.12 -33.01
N GLY A 872 -16.19 19.07 -32.77
CA GLY A 872 -17.48 19.13 -33.46
C GLY A 872 -18.56 19.85 -32.65
N ASN A 873 -19.76 19.90 -33.23
CA ASN A 873 -20.95 20.45 -32.58
C ASN A 873 -21.79 19.31 -32.02
N TYR A 874 -22.25 19.46 -30.77
CA TYR A 874 -23.07 18.48 -30.08
C TYR A 874 -24.38 19.12 -29.62
N GLN A 875 -25.49 18.44 -29.87
CA GLN A 875 -26.81 18.75 -29.36
C GLN A 875 -26.99 18.11 -27.98
N VAL A 876 -27.15 18.95 -26.96
CA VAL A 876 -27.41 18.53 -25.57
C VAL A 876 -28.89 18.63 -25.30
N SER A 877 -29.53 17.51 -24.96
CA SER A 877 -30.95 17.46 -24.58
C SER A 877 -31.12 16.73 -23.24
N VAL A 878 -32.20 17.03 -22.53
CA VAL A 878 -32.62 16.30 -21.34
C VAL A 878 -33.94 15.61 -21.63
N ASN A 879 -34.01 14.29 -21.41
CA ASN A 879 -35.20 13.47 -21.68
C ASN A 879 -35.77 13.66 -23.10
N GLY A 880 -34.91 13.93 -24.09
CA GLY A 880 -35.34 14.17 -25.47
C GLY A 880 -36.03 15.52 -25.72
N GLY A 881 -35.98 16.45 -24.75
CA GLY A 881 -36.48 17.81 -24.92
C GLY A 881 -35.64 18.65 -25.91
N THR A 882 -35.99 19.93 -26.05
CA THR A 882 -35.35 20.85 -26.99
C THR A 882 -33.83 20.88 -26.81
N PRO A 883 -33.04 20.50 -27.83
CA PRO A 883 -31.60 20.46 -27.72
C PRO A 883 -30.99 21.86 -27.75
N ARG A 884 -29.83 22.00 -27.11
CA ARG A 884 -28.94 23.15 -27.25
C ARG A 884 -27.60 22.73 -27.82
N SER A 885 -26.96 23.59 -28.61
CA SER A 885 -25.65 23.28 -29.18
C SER A 885 -24.51 23.62 -28.23
N VAL A 886 -23.52 22.74 -28.18
CA VAL A 886 -22.22 22.93 -27.50
C VAL A 886 -21.12 22.54 -28.48
N ALA A 887 -20.09 23.36 -28.61
CA ALA A 887 -18.92 23.06 -29.42
C ALA A 887 -17.84 22.36 -28.59
N SER A 888 -17.17 21.38 -29.20
CA SER A 888 -15.95 20.74 -28.68
C SER A 888 -14.77 21.10 -29.57
N ASP A 889 -13.65 21.44 -28.95
CA ASP A 889 -12.35 21.66 -29.60
C ASP A 889 -11.43 20.42 -29.53
N GLY A 890 -11.92 19.30 -28.99
CA GLY A 890 -11.12 18.10 -28.77
C GLY A 890 -10.43 18.02 -27.41
N LYS A 891 -10.50 19.05 -26.56
CA LYS A 891 -9.76 19.11 -25.27
C LYS A 891 -10.67 19.05 -24.06
N LEU A 892 -11.41 20.11 -23.78
CA LEU A 892 -12.23 20.27 -22.59
C LEU A 892 -13.54 20.95 -22.95
N VAL A 893 -14.66 20.34 -22.55
CA VAL A 893 -16.00 20.89 -22.74
C VAL A 893 -16.73 20.89 -21.40
N VAL A 894 -17.30 22.04 -21.03
CA VAL A 894 -18.14 22.16 -19.84
C VAL A 894 -19.58 22.40 -20.26
N VAL A 895 -20.48 21.51 -19.84
CA VAL A 895 -21.91 21.55 -20.16
C VAL A 895 -22.69 21.83 -18.89
N LYS A 896 -23.08 23.09 -18.70
CA LYS A 896 -23.96 23.53 -17.59
C LYS A 896 -25.42 23.45 -18.00
N LEU A 897 -26.22 22.56 -17.42
CA LEU A 897 -27.64 22.52 -17.77
C LEU A 897 -28.33 23.85 -17.40
N THR A 898 -29.22 24.34 -18.25
CA THR A 898 -30.00 25.56 -17.99
C THR A 898 -31.33 25.25 -17.32
N GLN A 899 -31.83 24.03 -17.49
CA GLN A 899 -33.03 23.55 -16.81
C GLN A 899 -32.67 22.90 -15.48
N SER A 900 -33.46 23.21 -14.45
CA SER A 900 -33.40 22.51 -13.17
C SER A 900 -34.11 21.15 -13.28
N LEU A 901 -33.54 20.13 -12.65
CA LEU A 901 -34.07 18.76 -12.62
C LEU A 901 -34.66 18.47 -11.24
N THR A 902 -35.67 17.60 -11.17
CA THR A 902 -36.28 17.18 -9.90
C THR A 902 -36.48 15.67 -9.92
N GLY A 903 -35.91 14.97 -8.94
CA GLY A 903 -35.94 13.51 -8.88
C GLY A 903 -34.78 12.85 -9.63
N ASN A 904 -34.90 11.54 -9.85
CA ASN A 904 -33.84 10.69 -10.37
C ASN A 904 -34.20 10.13 -11.75
N GLY A 905 -33.18 9.70 -12.50
CA GLY A 905 -33.36 8.95 -13.75
C GLY A 905 -33.46 9.81 -15.01
N HIS A 906 -33.21 11.12 -14.92
CA HIS A 906 -33.15 11.98 -16.10
C HIS A 906 -32.00 11.56 -17.02
N VAL A 907 -32.25 11.50 -18.33
CA VAL A 907 -31.24 11.18 -19.33
C VAL A 907 -30.77 12.47 -19.98
N VAL A 908 -29.49 12.79 -19.78
CA VAL A 908 -28.81 13.86 -20.51
C VAL A 908 -28.11 13.23 -21.70
N ARG A 909 -28.47 13.67 -22.91
CA ARG A 909 -27.91 13.15 -24.17
C ARG A 909 -27.11 14.23 -24.89
N LEU A 910 -25.87 13.94 -25.22
CA LEU A 910 -25.03 14.71 -26.13
C LEU A 910 -24.94 13.94 -27.46
N LEU A 911 -25.52 14.49 -28.52
CA LEU A 911 -25.54 13.89 -29.86
C LEU A 911 -24.80 14.81 -30.83
N ALA A 912 -23.76 14.32 -31.50
CA ALA A 912 -23.06 15.06 -32.52
C ALA A 912 -24.02 15.46 -33.65
N ALA A 913 -24.01 16.74 -34.01
CA ALA A 913 -24.81 17.31 -35.08
C ALA A 913 -24.35 16.85 -36.47
#